data_AF-A0A848D0R5-F1
#
_entry.id   AF-A0A848D0R5-F1
#
_cell.length_a   1.000
_cell.length_b   1.000
_cell.length_c   1.000
_cell.angle_alpha   90.00
_cell.angle_beta   90.00
_cell.angle_gamma   90.00
#
_symmetry.space_group_name_H-M   'P 1'
#
loop_
_entity.id
_entity.type
_entity.pdbx_description
1 polymer ?
#
loop_
_entity_poly.entity_id
_entity_poly.type
_entity_poly.pdbx_seq_one_letter_code
_entity_poly.pdbx_strand_id
1 'polypeptide(L)'
;MKRAMRLFLCIFVLALAFPGITAAADIPAKKGLVQDIAKMLPKETIPQIEKAAKGEPYTFYVLTVNSLDGEEPSDYATMVYNEWNLGTDDILLLISKQERRIEMNFNNATLQEKIDALPDNMDTGGMTDSKLSQFVDAHFIPEAKKGNFAKASIELMKATYALKPIVPAVDDDVKTGMEPDGNNTSAVETPLPQIPLAKQETPEPAMGTPINWSLVIGIVIGLLLLAALVELIFRVVRLHRLQKRLPGLMVQVNQASESIKPYIDLSQDKTLQMAMSIDKQLTDTLLRMNNLKQELSLIRVRHWLLPGLRKQLKGAVGALAEMAEYTAQLTKQITHIEEVDRNLKQLMADAEGRLNEVALAIEKEQTNRGWPLGELVQRQRILKSQLEESRQMSTFDPLGAEERFNHANEALLQMEQDVASIDFYSNSYRDFPNEMAACRQHFEHIVQEHRLKLVRIEPYENVEQAHAVSEQMYKHLQNGDIPAVIQHVERMRQLLSEAVQMTQRQADLKIKNTNDIELVISKLAAYPEQDTGLIAVTERVRPLYRTKHWEQMWHAYRDKLPCIEDISRSLRQVQQWCAEEVQEYELAREEMDRILHALGELDECIDNYRQRIRELDSALDEAKREQSAAEAAYAKGQATISSNGLVQQWNLQRNNLAKLQSSLRQLFAEPPYDMKLISEMSQQFVDEAERFLSEVERAAIYKRNAEREIEQAESRFYSVQARARRKINVNSYSSQYSSISSEIAQLMQQGAYEQVARSAAMLTGIVTAMNQAYDEAIREEQRQEQLRNSSHSSGGSSWRNSSNSSGGSNWNNNNNNSSGGSNW
;
A
#
# COMPACT_ATOMS: atom_id res chain seq x y z
N MET A 1 49.13 23.48 -29.66
CA MET A 1 47.93 22.77 -30.15
C MET A 1 47.85 21.29 -29.73
N LYS A 2 48.91 20.46 -29.87
CA LYS A 2 48.87 19.02 -29.49
C LYS A 2 48.61 18.72 -28.00
N ARG A 3 48.93 19.64 -27.07
CA ARG A 3 48.64 19.50 -25.63
C ARG A 3 47.19 19.85 -25.27
N ALA A 4 46.60 20.83 -25.95
CA ALA A 4 45.18 21.18 -25.77
C ALA A 4 44.25 20.09 -26.33
N MET A 5 44.64 19.47 -27.46
CA MET A 5 43.87 18.36 -28.05
C MET A 5 43.90 17.08 -27.20
N ARG A 6 45.01 16.81 -26.48
CA ARG A 6 45.09 15.70 -25.52
C ARG A 6 44.30 15.96 -24.24
N LEU A 7 44.23 17.21 -23.80
CA LEU A 7 43.44 17.60 -22.62
C LEU A 7 41.94 17.54 -22.91
N PHE A 8 41.52 17.94 -24.12
CA PHE A 8 40.14 17.83 -24.57
C PHE A 8 39.71 16.37 -24.78
N LEU A 9 40.59 15.52 -25.35
CA LEU A 9 40.32 14.09 -25.48
C LEU A 9 40.24 13.38 -24.12
N CYS A 10 41.06 13.77 -23.13
CA CYS A 10 40.97 13.23 -21.77
C CYS A 10 39.68 13.68 -21.07
N ILE A 11 39.23 14.92 -21.24
CA ILE A 11 37.96 15.40 -20.68
C ILE A 11 36.77 14.74 -21.36
N PHE A 12 36.83 14.50 -22.68
CA PHE A 12 35.77 13.80 -23.44
C PHE A 12 35.69 12.30 -23.08
N VAL A 13 36.83 11.63 -22.88
CA VAL A 13 36.87 10.24 -22.39
C VAL A 13 36.47 10.14 -20.92
N LEU A 14 36.76 11.16 -20.09
CA LEU A 14 36.30 11.21 -18.69
C LEU A 14 34.78 11.47 -18.61
N ALA A 15 34.21 12.22 -19.55
CA ALA A 15 32.77 12.45 -19.65
C ALA A 15 32.00 11.22 -20.17
N LEU A 16 32.63 10.36 -20.98
CA LEU A 16 32.06 9.10 -21.47
C LEU A 16 32.25 7.91 -20.50
N ALA A 17 33.05 8.07 -19.45
CA ALA A 17 33.36 7.02 -18.46
C ALA A 17 32.48 7.06 -17.19
N PHE A 18 31.53 7.99 -17.10
CA PHE A 18 30.47 7.94 -16.09
C PHE A 18 29.22 7.33 -16.72
N PRO A 19 28.91 6.04 -16.52
CA PRO A 19 27.55 5.57 -16.76
C PRO A 19 26.63 6.41 -15.87
N GLY A 20 25.57 6.97 -16.45
CA GLY A 20 24.52 7.65 -15.71
C GLY A 20 24.06 6.72 -14.60
N ILE A 21 24.28 7.11 -13.35
CA ILE A 21 23.69 6.43 -12.20
C ILE A 21 22.21 6.80 -12.26
N THR A 22 21.41 5.96 -12.90
CA THR A 22 19.98 5.88 -12.61
C THR A 22 19.88 5.42 -11.17
N ALA A 23 19.66 6.35 -10.26
CA ALA A 23 19.23 6.01 -8.91
C ALA A 23 17.84 5.38 -9.07
N ALA A 24 17.70 4.12 -8.66
CA ALA A 24 16.38 3.51 -8.53
C ALA A 24 15.56 4.38 -7.56
N ALA A 25 14.32 4.71 -7.94
CA ALA A 25 13.42 5.44 -7.07
C ALA A 25 13.19 4.62 -5.79
N ASP A 26 13.40 5.24 -4.63
CA ASP A 26 13.30 4.56 -3.34
C ASP A 26 11.83 4.15 -3.09
N ILE A 27 11.56 2.84 -2.97
CA ILE A 27 10.21 2.32 -2.78
C ILE A 27 9.82 2.51 -1.31
N PRO A 28 8.72 3.23 -1.01
CA PRO A 28 8.32 3.46 0.36
C PRO A 28 7.81 2.18 1.03
N ALA A 29 8.12 1.99 2.32
CA ALA A 29 7.57 0.88 3.09
C ALA A 29 6.04 1.05 3.29
N LYS A 30 5.30 -0.06 3.12
CA LYS A 30 3.84 -0.14 3.26
C LYS A 30 3.38 0.38 4.63
N LYS A 31 2.50 1.39 4.63
CA LYS A 31 1.86 1.92 5.85
C LYS A 31 0.37 2.21 5.60
N GLY A 32 -0.48 1.33 6.12
CA GLY A 32 -1.94 1.47 5.99
C GLY A 32 -2.43 1.30 4.54
N LEU A 33 -3.66 1.76 4.28
CA LEU A 33 -4.28 1.70 2.94
C LEU A 33 -4.01 2.95 2.12
N VAL A 34 -3.70 4.09 2.75
CA VAL A 34 -3.43 5.35 2.06
C VAL A 34 -2.10 5.94 2.55
N GLN A 35 -1.17 6.15 1.62
CA GLN A 35 0.14 6.73 1.89
C GLN A 35 0.40 7.94 0.97
N ASP A 36 0.20 9.15 1.51
CA ASP A 36 0.32 10.40 0.76
C ASP A 36 1.71 11.06 0.92
N ILE A 37 2.73 10.57 0.20
CA ILE A 37 4.11 11.10 0.29
C ILE A 37 4.23 12.43 -0.45
N ALA A 38 3.45 12.61 -1.52
CA ALA A 38 3.47 13.81 -2.36
C ALA A 38 2.62 14.98 -1.82
N LYS A 39 1.91 14.76 -0.70
CA LYS A 39 0.97 15.72 -0.10
C LYS A 39 -0.11 16.18 -1.10
N MET A 40 -0.67 15.24 -1.84
CA MET A 40 -1.71 15.46 -2.85
C MET A 40 -3.12 15.24 -2.31
N LEU A 41 -3.26 14.62 -1.13
CA LEU A 41 -4.54 14.32 -0.50
C LEU A 41 -4.71 15.18 0.77
N PRO A 42 -5.79 15.98 0.88
CA PRO A 42 -6.06 16.72 2.12
C PRO A 42 -6.21 15.74 3.30
N LYS A 43 -5.55 16.01 4.43
CA LYS A 43 -5.54 15.12 5.60
C LYS A 43 -6.95 14.75 6.09
N GLU A 44 -7.90 15.67 5.97
CA GLU A 44 -9.31 15.51 6.35
C GLU A 44 -10.06 14.48 5.48
N THR A 45 -9.59 14.22 4.25
CA THR A 45 -10.21 13.29 3.31
C THR A 45 -9.67 11.87 3.42
N ILE A 46 -8.51 11.67 4.05
CA ILE A 46 -7.86 10.35 4.20
C ILE A 46 -8.81 9.31 4.80
N PRO A 47 -9.57 9.57 5.90
CA PRO A 47 -10.50 8.59 6.45
C PRO A 47 -11.62 8.19 5.48
N GLN A 48 -12.04 9.09 4.58
CA GLN A 48 -13.05 8.81 3.57
C GLN A 48 -12.50 7.91 2.46
N ILE A 49 -11.25 8.16 2.06
CA ILE A 49 -10.54 7.32 1.08
C ILE A 49 -10.28 5.94 1.68
N GLU A 50 -9.81 5.84 2.93
CA GLU A 50 -9.60 4.56 3.61
C GLU A 50 -10.89 3.76 3.77
N LYS A 51 -12.02 4.45 4.04
CA LYS A 51 -13.34 3.81 4.08
C LYS A 51 -13.78 3.29 2.71
N ALA A 52 -13.54 4.05 1.64
CA ALA A 52 -13.83 3.60 0.27
C ALA A 52 -12.88 2.47 -0.19
N ALA A 53 -11.65 2.48 0.29
CA ALA A 53 -10.64 1.49 -0.05
C ALA A 53 -10.87 0.11 0.57
N LYS A 54 -11.66 0.03 1.66
CA LYS A 54 -12.12 -1.22 2.26
C LYS A 54 -13.46 -1.63 1.67
N GLY A 55 -13.45 -2.54 0.71
CA GLY A 55 -14.67 -3.12 0.15
C GLY A 55 -14.47 -4.57 -0.27
N GLU A 56 -15.56 -5.32 -0.39
CA GLU A 56 -15.53 -6.66 -0.97
C GLU A 56 -15.98 -6.59 -2.43
N PRO A 57 -15.26 -7.20 -3.38
CA PRO A 57 -14.24 -8.23 -3.18
C PRO A 57 -12.79 -7.69 -3.25
N TYR A 58 -12.58 -6.38 -3.32
CA TYR A 58 -11.27 -5.78 -3.61
C TYR A 58 -10.80 -4.80 -2.53
N THR A 59 -9.56 -4.89 -2.07
CA THR A 59 -8.96 -3.89 -1.16
C THR A 59 -8.03 -2.96 -1.92
N PHE A 60 -8.25 -1.66 -1.81
CA PHE A 60 -7.40 -0.66 -2.47
C PHE A 60 -6.28 -0.15 -1.59
N TYR A 61 -5.12 0.06 -2.20
CA TYR A 61 -3.97 0.76 -1.64
C TYR A 61 -3.67 1.99 -2.49
N VAL A 62 -3.66 3.17 -1.87
CA VAL A 62 -3.38 4.44 -2.55
C VAL A 62 -2.01 4.94 -2.15
N LEU A 63 -1.13 5.13 -3.13
CA LEU A 63 0.20 5.68 -2.94
C LEU A 63 0.37 6.94 -3.79
N THR A 64 0.75 8.05 -3.15
CA THR A 64 1.18 9.26 -3.88
C THR A 64 2.69 9.45 -3.75
N VAL A 65 3.36 9.75 -4.86
CA VAL A 65 4.82 9.98 -4.90
C VAL A 65 5.14 11.30 -5.62
N ASN A 66 6.25 11.93 -5.24
CA ASN A 66 6.63 13.21 -5.83
C ASN A 66 7.12 13.06 -7.28
N SER A 67 7.78 11.96 -7.60
CA SER A 67 8.48 11.66 -8.86
C SER A 67 8.64 10.15 -8.98
N LEU A 68 8.76 9.64 -10.20
CA LEU A 68 9.14 8.26 -10.51
C LEU A 68 10.63 8.15 -10.88
N ASP A 69 11.36 9.27 -10.81
CA ASP A 69 12.80 9.41 -11.08
C ASP A 69 13.25 8.82 -12.43
N GLY A 70 12.35 8.87 -13.42
CA GLY A 70 12.60 8.40 -14.79
C GLY A 70 12.25 6.94 -15.05
N GLU A 71 11.71 6.23 -14.06
CA GLU A 71 11.21 4.86 -14.21
C GLU A 71 9.85 4.83 -14.93
N GLU A 72 9.59 3.75 -15.66
CA GLU A 72 8.30 3.57 -16.33
C GLU A 72 7.22 3.33 -15.26
N PRO A 73 6.06 4.02 -15.30
CA PRO A 73 5.17 4.01 -14.15
C PRO A 73 4.44 2.68 -13.91
N SER A 74 4.27 1.83 -14.92
CA SER A 74 3.77 0.45 -14.74
C SER A 74 4.82 -0.47 -14.13
N ASP A 75 6.11 -0.28 -14.47
CA ASP A 75 7.23 -0.98 -13.83
C ASP A 75 7.35 -0.56 -12.36
N TYR A 76 7.31 0.75 -12.05
CA TYR A 76 7.33 1.25 -10.68
C TYR A 76 6.13 0.74 -9.86
N ALA A 77 4.92 0.79 -10.43
CA ALA A 77 3.73 0.25 -9.76
C ALA A 77 3.85 -1.26 -9.50
N THR A 78 4.39 -2.03 -10.44
CA THR A 78 4.61 -3.48 -10.29
C THR A 78 5.65 -3.78 -9.22
N MET A 79 6.73 -3.00 -9.13
CA MET A 79 7.71 -3.14 -8.06
C MET A 79 7.10 -2.82 -6.69
N VAL A 80 6.32 -1.74 -6.56
CA VAL A 80 5.60 -1.41 -5.32
C VAL A 80 4.64 -2.55 -4.95
N TYR A 81 3.89 -3.08 -5.91
CA TYR A 81 2.95 -4.18 -5.70
C TYR A 81 3.64 -5.42 -5.13
N ASN A 82 4.79 -5.78 -5.69
CA ASN A 82 5.59 -6.92 -5.26
C ASN A 82 6.28 -6.68 -3.91
N GLU A 83 6.87 -5.50 -3.69
CA GLU A 83 7.55 -5.14 -2.42
C GLU A 83 6.54 -5.06 -1.26
N TRP A 84 5.31 -4.64 -1.54
CA TRP A 84 4.21 -4.60 -0.56
C TRP A 84 3.50 -5.93 -0.37
N ASN A 85 3.91 -6.96 -1.13
CA ASN A 85 3.39 -8.32 -1.11
C ASN A 85 1.84 -8.36 -1.22
N LEU A 86 1.30 -7.61 -2.20
CA LEU A 86 -0.14 -7.48 -2.42
C LEU A 86 -0.72 -8.75 -3.07
N GLY A 87 -1.88 -9.19 -2.60
CA GLY A 87 -2.55 -10.42 -3.02
C GLY A 87 -3.42 -10.26 -4.28
N THR A 88 -4.19 -11.28 -4.64
CA THR A 88 -5.05 -11.27 -5.86
C THR A 88 -6.30 -10.38 -5.73
N ASP A 89 -6.70 -10.05 -4.51
CA ASP A 89 -7.85 -9.18 -4.21
C ASP A 89 -7.40 -7.74 -3.92
N ASP A 90 -6.10 -7.46 -3.98
CA ASP A 90 -5.54 -6.14 -3.71
C ASP A 90 -5.35 -5.35 -5.01
N ILE A 91 -5.60 -4.04 -4.95
CA ILE A 91 -5.42 -3.12 -6.07
C ILE A 91 -4.57 -1.92 -5.62
N LEU A 92 -3.51 -1.62 -6.35
CA LEU A 92 -2.66 -0.45 -6.12
C LEU A 92 -3.07 0.70 -7.04
N LEU A 93 -3.30 1.89 -6.46
CA LEU A 93 -3.44 3.16 -7.16
C LEU A 93 -2.21 4.02 -6.87
N LEU A 94 -1.35 4.18 -7.87
CA LEU A 94 -0.14 5.00 -7.81
C LEU A 94 -0.40 6.35 -8.49
N ILE A 95 -0.22 7.45 -7.75
CA ILE A 95 -0.40 8.83 -8.25
C ILE A 95 0.95 9.56 -8.20
N SER A 96 1.49 9.94 -9.35
CA SER A 96 2.77 10.65 -9.45
C SER A 96 2.59 12.14 -9.75
N LYS A 97 3.15 13.00 -8.89
CA LYS A 97 2.93 14.46 -8.96
C LYS A 97 3.65 15.12 -10.14
N GLN A 98 4.91 14.77 -10.39
CA GLN A 98 5.73 15.42 -11.43
C GLN A 98 5.34 14.96 -12.83
N GLU A 99 5.14 13.66 -13.00
CA GLU A 99 4.75 13.04 -14.27
C GLU A 99 3.25 13.22 -14.57
N ARG A 100 2.48 13.67 -13.56
CA ARG A 100 1.02 13.86 -13.63
C ARG A 100 0.29 12.61 -14.11
N ARG A 101 0.70 11.44 -13.61
CA ARG A 101 0.21 10.14 -14.06
C ARG A 101 -0.42 9.34 -12.93
N ILE A 102 -1.55 8.70 -13.23
CA ILE A 102 -2.19 7.70 -12.37
C ILE A 102 -1.96 6.33 -12.98
N GLU A 103 -1.59 5.35 -12.16
CA GLU A 103 -1.46 3.94 -12.55
C GLU A 103 -2.30 3.07 -11.61
N MET A 104 -3.16 2.22 -12.19
CA MET A 104 -3.90 1.18 -11.48
C MET A 104 -3.26 -0.17 -11.78
N ASN A 105 -2.79 -0.87 -10.74
CA ASN A 105 -2.08 -2.14 -10.86
C ASN A 105 -2.71 -3.22 -9.96
N PHE A 106 -2.94 -4.40 -10.51
CA PHE A 106 -3.55 -5.53 -9.79
C PHE A 106 -3.21 -6.87 -10.43
N ASN A 107 -3.35 -7.96 -9.66
CA ASN A 107 -3.20 -9.33 -10.13
C ASN A 107 -4.51 -10.12 -9.96
N ASN A 108 -5.49 -9.84 -10.83
CA ASN A 108 -6.81 -10.48 -10.79
C ASN A 108 -7.36 -10.71 -12.20
N ALA A 109 -7.32 -11.96 -12.67
CA ALA A 109 -7.76 -12.32 -14.01
C ALA A 109 -9.27 -12.04 -14.24
N THR A 110 -10.10 -12.24 -13.22
CA THR A 110 -11.55 -12.02 -13.30
C THR A 110 -11.89 -10.54 -13.46
N LEU A 111 -11.21 -9.66 -12.72
CA LEU A 111 -11.36 -8.21 -12.86
C LEU A 111 -10.87 -7.75 -14.24
N GLN A 112 -9.73 -8.28 -14.70
CA GLN A 112 -9.19 -7.96 -16.02
C GLN A 112 -10.20 -8.32 -17.13
N GLU A 113 -10.80 -9.51 -17.08
CA GLU A 113 -11.81 -9.94 -18.05
C GLU A 113 -13.03 -9.01 -18.07
N LYS A 114 -13.48 -8.51 -16.91
CA LYS A 114 -14.59 -7.56 -16.81
C LYS A 114 -14.27 -6.21 -17.42
N ILE A 115 -13.06 -5.70 -17.19
CA ILE A 115 -12.59 -4.44 -17.76
C ILE A 115 -12.43 -4.59 -19.28
N ASP A 116 -11.93 -5.73 -19.74
CA ASP A 116 -11.79 -6.01 -21.18
C ASP A 116 -13.15 -6.19 -21.89
N ALA A 117 -14.20 -6.57 -21.15
CA ALA A 117 -15.57 -6.70 -21.65
C ALA A 117 -16.35 -5.38 -21.73
N LEU A 118 -15.82 -4.27 -21.22
CA LEU A 118 -16.50 -2.96 -21.28
C LEU A 118 -16.66 -2.46 -22.72
N PRO A 119 -17.77 -1.76 -23.06
CA PRO A 119 -17.97 -1.18 -24.37
C PRO A 119 -16.95 -0.07 -24.65
N ASP A 120 -16.58 0.10 -25.92
CA ASP A 120 -15.65 1.15 -26.35
C ASP A 120 -16.37 2.51 -26.33
N ASN A 121 -15.98 3.38 -25.41
CA ASN A 121 -16.52 4.73 -25.28
C ASN A 121 -15.55 5.70 -25.99
N MET A 122 -15.72 5.92 -27.30
CA MET A 122 -14.76 6.66 -28.14
C MET A 122 -14.42 8.10 -27.67
N ASP A 123 -13.13 8.44 -27.58
CA ASP A 123 -12.36 9.26 -28.55
C ASP A 123 -10.93 9.45 -28.00
N THR A 124 -10.08 8.42 -28.06
CA THR A 124 -8.66 8.55 -27.73
C THR A 124 -7.95 9.06 -28.98
N GLY A 125 -7.48 10.31 -28.93
CA GLY A 125 -6.78 10.99 -30.01
C GLY A 125 -5.44 10.35 -30.40
N GLY A 126 -5.48 9.15 -30.98
CA GLY A 126 -4.36 8.52 -31.68
C GLY A 126 -3.39 7.67 -30.85
N MET A 127 -3.66 7.38 -29.58
CA MET A 127 -2.85 6.44 -28.77
C MET A 127 -3.63 5.15 -28.51
N THR A 128 -2.98 4.01 -28.79
CA THR A 128 -3.47 2.65 -28.48
C THR A 128 -3.38 2.41 -26.97
N ASP A 129 -4.29 3.01 -26.20
CA ASP A 129 -4.38 2.81 -24.76
C ASP A 129 -5.23 1.56 -24.45
N SER A 130 -4.81 0.80 -23.43
CA SER A 130 -5.51 -0.42 -22.98
C SER A 130 -6.90 -0.08 -22.44
N LYS A 131 -7.84 -1.05 -22.43
CA LYS A 131 -9.19 -0.84 -21.86
C LYS A 131 -9.15 -0.44 -20.39
N LEU A 132 -8.13 -0.89 -19.66
CA LEU A 132 -7.86 -0.46 -18.29
C LEU A 132 -7.50 1.03 -18.22
N SER A 133 -6.65 1.55 -19.11
CA SER A 133 -6.37 2.99 -19.18
C SER A 133 -7.63 3.80 -19.49
N GLN A 134 -8.47 3.34 -20.43
CA GLN A 134 -9.74 4.02 -20.75
C GLN A 134 -10.71 4.03 -19.56
N PHE A 135 -10.74 2.95 -18.77
CA PHE A 135 -11.53 2.88 -17.54
C PHE A 135 -11.04 3.86 -16.48
N VAL A 136 -9.72 3.95 -16.28
CA VAL A 136 -9.11 4.95 -15.40
C VAL A 136 -9.42 6.37 -15.89
N ASP A 137 -9.34 6.61 -17.20
CA ASP A 137 -9.65 7.91 -17.81
C ASP A 137 -11.08 8.36 -17.55
N ALA A 138 -12.05 7.46 -17.68
CA ALA A 138 -13.46 7.77 -17.49
C ALA A 138 -13.81 8.14 -16.04
N HIS A 139 -13.16 7.50 -15.06
CA HIS A 139 -13.57 7.58 -13.65
C HIS A 139 -12.63 8.40 -12.75
N PHE A 140 -11.37 8.60 -13.13
CA PHE A 140 -10.39 9.34 -12.33
C PHE A 140 -10.11 10.75 -12.88
N ILE A 141 -9.84 10.87 -14.17
CA ILE A 141 -9.35 12.12 -14.79
C ILE A 141 -10.28 13.34 -14.66
N PRO A 142 -11.63 13.21 -14.75
CA PRO A 142 -12.52 14.37 -14.66
C PRO A 142 -12.41 15.16 -13.35
N GLU A 143 -12.22 14.49 -12.22
CA GLU A 143 -12.05 15.14 -10.92
C GLU A 143 -10.57 15.48 -10.64
N ALA A 144 -9.62 14.69 -11.16
CA ALA A 144 -8.19 15.00 -11.06
C ALA A 144 -7.81 16.31 -11.78
N LYS A 145 -8.41 16.59 -12.95
CA LYS A 145 -8.24 17.88 -13.67
C LYS A 145 -8.73 19.10 -12.87
N LYS A 146 -9.64 18.91 -11.92
CA LYS A 146 -10.12 19.94 -10.99
C LYS A 146 -9.23 20.05 -9.74
N GLY A 147 -8.17 19.25 -9.65
CA GLY A 147 -7.27 19.16 -8.50
C GLY A 147 -7.82 18.33 -7.33
N ASN A 148 -8.93 17.62 -7.51
CA ASN A 148 -9.56 16.84 -6.45
C ASN A 148 -9.21 15.34 -6.54
N PHE A 149 -7.96 15.02 -6.18
CA PHE A 149 -7.44 13.65 -6.23
C PHE A 149 -8.14 12.70 -5.26
N ALA A 150 -8.59 13.18 -4.10
CA ALA A 150 -9.34 12.38 -3.14
C ALA A 150 -10.67 11.88 -3.73
N LYS A 151 -11.44 12.78 -4.33
CA LYS A 151 -12.70 12.42 -4.99
C LYS A 151 -12.47 11.58 -6.24
N ALA A 152 -11.43 11.87 -7.03
CA ALA A 152 -11.04 11.07 -8.19
C ALA A 152 -10.74 9.61 -7.80
N SER A 153 -9.96 9.39 -6.75
CA SER A 153 -9.67 8.04 -6.23
C SER A 153 -10.94 7.31 -5.79
N ILE A 154 -11.85 7.99 -5.07
CA ILE A 154 -13.09 7.40 -4.59
C ILE A 154 -14.03 7.00 -5.75
N GLU A 155 -14.16 7.83 -6.79
CA GLU A 155 -15.00 7.52 -7.95
C GLU A 155 -14.45 6.33 -8.75
N LEU A 156 -13.13 6.23 -8.94
CA LEU A 156 -12.50 5.05 -9.55
C LEU A 156 -12.73 3.78 -8.73
N MET A 157 -12.60 3.85 -7.39
CA MET A 157 -12.88 2.71 -6.51
C MET A 157 -14.33 2.26 -6.63
N LYS A 158 -15.31 3.18 -6.57
CA LYS A 158 -16.74 2.86 -6.74
C LYS A 158 -17.03 2.19 -8.08
N ALA A 159 -16.47 2.72 -9.17
CA ALA A 159 -16.64 2.15 -10.49
C ALA A 159 -16.08 0.72 -10.56
N THR A 160 -14.94 0.47 -9.91
CA THR A 160 -14.32 -0.86 -9.86
C THR A 160 -15.17 -1.84 -9.03
N TYR A 161 -15.71 -1.41 -7.88
CA TYR A 161 -16.62 -2.25 -7.09
C TYR A 161 -17.92 -2.59 -7.84
N ALA A 162 -18.38 -1.73 -8.76
CA ALA A 162 -19.54 -2.02 -9.59
C ALA A 162 -19.29 -3.16 -10.60
N LEU A 163 -18.02 -3.57 -10.82
CA LEU A 163 -17.64 -4.69 -11.68
C LEU A 163 -17.62 -6.05 -10.95
N LYS A 164 -18.08 -6.12 -9.69
CA LYS A 164 -18.05 -7.30 -8.80
C LYS A 164 -18.62 -8.57 -9.48
N PRO A 165 -18.02 -9.76 -9.25
CA PRO A 165 -18.60 -11.04 -9.70
C PRO A 165 -19.94 -11.28 -9.02
N ILE A 166 -20.97 -11.63 -9.80
CA ILE A 166 -22.25 -12.08 -9.25
C ILE A 166 -22.10 -13.55 -8.87
N VAL A 167 -22.03 -13.85 -7.57
CA VAL A 167 -22.30 -15.18 -6.98
C VAL A 167 -23.16 -14.93 -5.73
N PRO A 168 -24.24 -15.71 -5.50
CA PRO A 168 -25.32 -15.36 -4.56
C PRO A 168 -24.91 -15.47 -3.09
N ALA A 169 -25.59 -14.67 -2.26
CA ALA A 169 -25.39 -14.48 -0.83
C ALA A 169 -25.36 -15.76 0.00
N VAL A 170 -24.42 -15.83 0.95
CA VAL A 170 -24.62 -16.40 2.29
C VAL A 170 -23.59 -15.87 3.31
N ASP A 171 -24.04 -15.69 4.55
CA ASP A 171 -23.46 -14.96 5.70
C ASP A 171 -22.62 -15.84 6.67
N ASP A 172 -21.99 -15.17 7.63
CA ASP A 172 -21.65 -15.58 9.01
C ASP A 172 -20.58 -16.65 9.37
N ASP A 173 -19.43 -16.10 9.78
CA ASP A 173 -18.89 -16.01 11.17
C ASP A 173 -18.45 -17.27 11.98
N VAL A 174 -17.50 -16.98 12.90
CA VAL A 174 -17.10 -17.68 14.16
C VAL A 174 -15.71 -18.37 14.24
N LYS A 175 -14.78 -17.58 14.81
CA LYS A 175 -13.87 -17.78 15.97
C LYS A 175 -13.51 -19.20 16.47
N THR A 176 -12.21 -19.38 16.78
CA THR A 176 -11.54 -19.76 18.07
C THR A 176 -10.19 -20.43 17.72
N GLY A 177 -9.07 -20.35 18.45
CA GLY A 177 -8.70 -19.85 19.77
C GLY A 177 -7.44 -20.61 20.23
N MET A 178 -6.59 -19.95 21.02
CA MET A 178 -5.57 -20.49 21.95
C MET A 178 -4.19 -20.98 21.42
N GLU A 179 -3.15 -20.38 22.01
CA GLU A 179 -1.71 -20.66 21.97
C GLU A 179 -1.34 -22.09 22.46
N PRO A 180 -0.07 -22.52 22.26
CA PRO A 180 0.88 -22.43 23.38
C PRO A 180 2.34 -22.07 23.00
N ASP A 181 2.97 -21.33 23.92
CA ASP A 181 4.28 -21.56 24.56
C ASP A 181 5.43 -22.25 23.81
N GLY A 182 6.65 -21.75 24.04
CA GLY A 182 7.84 -22.63 24.04
C GLY A 182 9.13 -22.05 23.51
N ASN A 183 9.75 -21.19 24.33
CA ASN A 183 11.17 -20.88 24.27
C ASN A 183 12.02 -22.18 24.31
N ASN A 184 12.94 -22.39 23.37
CA ASN A 184 14.20 -23.07 23.69
C ASN A 184 15.30 -22.89 22.63
N THR A 185 16.37 -22.30 23.15
CA THR A 185 17.76 -22.30 22.71
C THR A 185 18.38 -23.70 22.81
N SER A 186 19.27 -24.01 21.87
CA SER A 186 20.48 -24.88 21.95
C SER A 186 20.56 -25.76 20.70
N ALA A 187 21.41 -25.45 19.72
CA ALA A 187 22.87 -25.70 19.69
C ALA A 187 23.20 -27.06 19.07
N VAL A 188 24.41 -27.12 18.48
CA VAL A 188 25.12 -28.31 17.99
C VAL A 188 24.64 -28.70 16.57
N GLU A 189 25.43 -28.79 15.50
CA GLU A 189 26.87 -29.01 15.32
C GLU A 189 27.29 -28.74 13.85
N THR A 190 28.54 -28.33 13.65
CA THR A 190 29.24 -28.15 12.36
C THR A 190 29.42 -29.48 11.60
N PRO A 191 29.74 -29.47 10.29
CA PRO A 191 31.15 -29.73 9.97
C PRO A 191 31.73 -28.92 8.80
N LEU A 192 32.93 -28.39 9.03
CA LEU A 192 33.97 -28.15 8.02
C LEU A 192 34.49 -29.49 7.48
N PRO A 193 35.04 -29.52 6.24
CA PRO A 193 36.49 -29.73 6.12
C PRO A 193 37.10 -28.84 5.00
N GLN A 194 38.17 -28.06 5.23
CA GLN A 194 39.59 -28.38 5.48
C GLN A 194 40.40 -28.92 4.26
N ILE A 195 41.27 -28.02 3.79
CA ILE A 195 42.63 -28.09 3.20
C ILE A 195 43.29 -29.49 3.12
N PRO A 196 44.16 -29.71 2.10
CA PRO A 196 45.53 -30.10 2.43
C PRO A 196 46.64 -29.30 1.73
N LEU A 197 47.66 -29.02 2.52
CA LEU A 197 49.00 -28.50 2.21
C LEU A 197 49.87 -29.60 1.57
N ALA A 198 50.77 -29.24 0.63
CA ALA A 198 52.24 -29.27 0.81
C ALA A 198 53.09 -29.68 -0.42
N LYS A 199 54.05 -28.78 -0.75
CA LYS A 199 55.48 -28.93 -1.11
C LYS A 199 55.95 -29.68 -2.38
N GLN A 200 56.63 -28.94 -3.29
CA GLN A 200 58.10 -28.94 -3.64
C GLN A 200 58.50 -30.07 -4.61
N GLU A 201 59.25 -29.90 -5.71
CA GLU A 201 60.39 -29.02 -5.99
C GLU A 201 60.67 -28.90 -7.53
N THR A 202 61.50 -27.91 -7.88
CA THR A 202 62.14 -27.43 -9.15
C THR A 202 62.72 -28.48 -10.14
N PRO A 203 62.96 -28.18 -11.45
CA PRO A 203 64.08 -27.31 -11.95
C PRO A 203 63.86 -26.42 -13.21
N GLU A 204 64.80 -25.47 -13.38
CA GLU A 204 65.09 -24.44 -14.44
C GLU A 204 65.38 -24.97 -15.89
N PRO A 205 65.83 -24.16 -16.90
CA PRO A 205 65.41 -22.82 -17.41
C PRO A 205 65.33 -22.75 -18.98
N ALA A 206 64.85 -21.63 -19.58
CA ALA A 206 65.41 -20.95 -20.78
C ALA A 206 64.64 -19.67 -21.19
N MET A 207 65.38 -18.69 -21.72
CA MET A 207 65.09 -17.24 -21.84
C MET A 207 64.18 -16.76 -23.00
N GLY A 208 63.51 -15.61 -22.79
CA GLY A 208 62.94 -14.72 -23.83
C GLY A 208 62.54 -13.33 -23.29
N THR A 209 63.47 -12.36 -23.42
CA THR A 209 63.49 -10.86 -23.31
C THR A 209 62.28 -10.00 -22.82
N PRO A 210 62.54 -8.80 -22.25
CA PRO A 210 61.95 -8.36 -20.98
C PRO A 210 60.76 -7.37 -21.10
N ILE A 211 59.73 -7.56 -20.28
CA ILE A 211 58.84 -6.47 -19.85
C ILE A 211 59.49 -5.80 -18.64
N ASN A 212 59.78 -4.52 -18.77
CA ASN A 212 60.50 -3.74 -17.77
C ASN A 212 59.59 -3.42 -16.58
N TRP A 213 59.54 -4.32 -15.59
CA TRP A 213 58.77 -4.16 -14.34
C TRP A 213 59.15 -2.92 -13.52
N SER A 214 60.33 -2.33 -13.75
CA SER A 214 60.70 -1.04 -13.15
C SER A 214 59.79 0.11 -13.62
N LEU A 215 59.24 0.03 -14.84
CA LEU A 215 58.33 1.02 -15.41
C LEU A 215 56.91 0.89 -14.83
N VAL A 216 56.41 -0.34 -14.61
CA VAL A 216 55.07 -0.57 -14.03
C VAL A 216 55.03 -0.21 -12.55
N ILE A 217 56.05 -0.62 -11.78
CA ILE A 217 56.18 -0.24 -10.36
C ILE A 217 56.42 1.27 -10.25
N GLY A 218 57.21 1.86 -11.14
CA GLY A 218 57.39 3.31 -11.23
C GLY A 218 56.10 4.08 -11.56
N ILE A 219 55.23 3.54 -12.41
CA ILE A 219 53.93 4.16 -12.74
C ILE A 219 52.94 4.03 -11.59
N VAL A 220 52.88 2.89 -10.89
CA VAL A 220 51.97 2.70 -9.73
C VAL A 220 52.43 3.54 -8.53
N ILE A 221 53.73 3.55 -8.21
CA ILE A 221 54.29 4.44 -7.19
C ILE A 221 54.13 5.90 -7.62
N GLY A 222 54.32 6.21 -8.90
CA GLY A 222 54.08 7.53 -9.47
C GLY A 222 52.63 7.98 -9.36
N LEU A 223 51.65 7.09 -9.60
CA LEU A 223 50.21 7.37 -9.44
C LEU A 223 49.81 7.49 -7.98
N LEU A 224 50.38 6.70 -7.06
CA LEU A 224 50.15 6.84 -5.62
C LEU A 224 50.76 8.13 -5.07
N LEU A 225 51.98 8.49 -5.51
CA LEU A 225 52.60 9.77 -5.17
C LEU A 225 51.80 10.92 -5.77
N LEU A 226 51.26 10.79 -6.99
CA LEU A 226 50.43 11.79 -7.63
C LEU A 226 49.07 11.92 -6.95
N ALA A 227 48.44 10.82 -6.52
CA ALA A 227 47.20 10.85 -5.73
C ALA A 227 47.43 11.47 -4.35
N ALA A 228 48.52 11.11 -3.66
CA ALA A 228 48.92 11.72 -2.40
C ALA A 228 49.24 13.22 -2.57
N LEU A 229 49.84 13.62 -3.69
CA LEU A 229 50.16 15.00 -4.03
C LEU A 229 48.90 15.80 -4.41
N VAL A 230 47.98 15.23 -5.19
CA VAL A 230 46.66 15.81 -5.49
C VAL A 230 45.87 15.99 -4.20
N GLU A 231 45.92 15.02 -3.30
CA GLU A 231 45.20 15.11 -2.04
C GLU A 231 45.85 16.13 -1.08
N LEU A 232 47.18 16.20 -1.04
CA LEU A 232 47.90 17.23 -0.31
C LEU A 232 47.55 18.61 -0.88
N ILE A 233 47.55 18.79 -2.20
CA ILE A 233 47.10 20.02 -2.88
C ILE A 233 45.64 20.34 -2.51
N PHE A 234 44.73 19.38 -2.53
CA PHE A 234 43.33 19.60 -2.17
C PHE A 234 43.19 20.06 -0.70
N ARG A 235 44.00 19.50 0.21
CA ARG A 235 44.08 19.93 1.62
C ARG A 235 44.63 21.35 1.75
N VAL A 236 45.68 21.71 0.99
CA VAL A 236 46.24 23.07 0.97
C VAL A 236 45.20 24.06 0.46
N VAL A 237 44.56 23.76 -0.68
CA VAL A 237 43.55 24.61 -1.30
C VAL A 237 42.35 24.77 -0.37
N ARG A 238 41.91 23.71 0.31
CA ARG A 238 40.79 23.76 1.27
C ARG A 238 41.14 24.60 2.50
N LEU A 239 42.33 24.42 3.07
CA LEU A 239 42.83 25.22 4.20
C LEU A 239 43.00 26.69 3.81
N HIS A 240 43.55 26.98 2.62
CA HIS A 240 43.69 28.34 2.12
C HIS A 240 42.32 28.99 1.84
N ARG A 241 41.34 28.24 1.33
CA ARG A 241 39.95 28.73 1.20
C ARG A 241 39.33 29.04 2.55
N LEU A 242 39.54 28.22 3.57
CA LEU A 242 39.06 28.47 4.94
C LEU A 242 39.71 29.70 5.55
N GLN A 243 41.05 29.81 5.43
CA GLN A 243 41.80 30.99 5.88
C GLN A 243 41.40 32.28 5.14
N LYS A 244 40.90 32.18 3.90
CA LYS A 244 40.40 33.32 3.13
C LYS A 244 38.95 33.69 3.46
N ARG A 245 38.09 32.72 3.83
CA ARG A 245 36.68 32.96 4.18
C ARG A 245 36.48 33.44 5.62
N LEU A 246 37.32 32.98 6.55
CA LEU A 246 37.24 33.31 7.98
C LEU A 246 37.32 34.83 8.26
N PRO A 247 38.23 35.62 7.66
CA PRO A 247 38.26 37.07 7.85
C PRO A 247 37.01 37.77 7.33
N GLY A 248 36.43 37.29 6.22
CA GLY A 248 35.19 37.85 5.67
C GLY A 248 34.01 37.68 6.62
N LEU A 249 33.89 36.50 7.24
CA LEU A 249 32.88 36.25 8.27
C LEU A 249 33.16 37.05 9.55
N MET A 250 34.41 37.13 10.01
CA MET A 250 34.76 37.99 11.15
C MET A 250 34.37 39.46 10.92
N VAL A 251 34.55 39.97 9.70
CA VAL A 251 34.10 41.33 9.33
C VAL A 251 32.58 41.43 9.40
N GLN A 252 31.82 40.44 8.90
CA GLN A 252 30.36 40.43 8.99
C GLN A 252 29.87 40.40 10.44
N VAL A 253 30.49 39.59 11.31
CA VAL A 253 30.13 39.53 12.73
C VAL A 253 30.51 40.83 13.45
N ASN A 254 31.66 41.44 13.12
CA ASN A 254 32.03 42.74 13.67
C ASN A 254 31.09 43.85 13.20
N GLN A 255 30.69 43.84 11.93
CA GLN A 255 29.73 44.78 11.37
C GLN A 255 28.35 44.62 12.04
N ALA A 256 27.90 43.39 12.28
CA ALA A 256 26.67 43.10 13.03
C ALA A 256 26.77 43.54 14.50
N SER A 257 27.94 43.39 15.13
CA SER A 257 28.19 43.91 16.49
C SER A 257 28.20 45.43 16.52
N GLU A 258 28.71 46.09 15.48
CA GLU A 258 28.66 47.54 15.36
C GLU A 258 27.23 48.05 15.12
N SER A 259 26.42 47.35 14.33
CA SER A 259 25.04 47.78 14.04
C SER A 259 24.08 47.59 15.22
N ILE A 260 24.35 46.66 16.15
CA ILE A 260 23.51 46.47 17.34
C ILE A 260 23.85 47.44 18.50
N LYS A 261 25.07 48.00 18.55
CA LYS A 261 25.52 48.92 19.62
C LYS A 261 24.58 50.11 19.89
N PRO A 262 24.06 50.83 18.87
CA PRO A 262 23.12 51.93 19.10
C PRO A 262 21.88 51.50 19.91
N TYR A 263 21.41 50.27 19.73
CA TYR A 263 20.27 49.73 20.47
C TYR A 263 20.66 49.35 21.90
N ILE A 264 21.89 48.90 22.15
CA ILE A 264 22.35 48.62 23.53
C ILE A 264 22.46 49.92 24.33
N ASP A 265 22.91 51.01 23.71
CA ASP A 265 23.14 52.29 24.38
C ASP A 265 21.87 53.12 24.57
N LEU A 266 20.89 53.01 23.65
CA LEU A 266 19.71 53.89 23.60
C LEU A 266 18.39 53.19 23.96
N SER A 267 18.31 51.85 23.91
CA SER A 267 17.05 51.14 24.13
C SER A 267 16.84 50.69 25.58
N GLN A 268 15.60 50.33 25.91
CA GLN A 268 15.13 49.87 27.22
C GLN A 268 14.36 48.54 27.09
N ASP A 269 14.11 47.89 28.23
CA ASP A 269 13.26 46.71 28.37
C ASP A 269 13.48 45.59 27.33
N LYS A 270 12.49 45.30 26.47
CA LYS A 270 12.52 44.13 25.57
C LYS A 270 13.57 44.30 24.47
N THR A 271 13.65 45.49 23.86
CA THR A 271 14.66 45.81 22.83
C THR A 271 16.07 45.73 23.41
N LEU A 272 16.28 46.23 24.65
CA LEU A 272 17.58 46.15 25.32
C LEU A 272 17.99 44.70 25.62
N GLN A 273 17.06 43.90 26.18
CA GLN A 273 17.32 42.49 26.48
C GLN A 273 17.70 41.72 25.21
N MET A 274 16.97 41.94 24.11
CA MET A 274 17.26 41.30 22.84
C MET A 274 18.61 41.77 22.27
N ALA A 275 18.89 43.09 22.26
CA ALA A 275 20.14 43.65 21.78
C ALA A 275 21.37 43.16 22.56
N MET A 276 21.30 43.11 23.89
CA MET A 276 22.37 42.56 24.74
C MET A 276 22.57 41.06 24.52
N SER A 277 21.48 40.32 24.28
CA SER A 277 21.57 38.88 23.98
C SER A 277 22.27 38.62 22.64
N ILE A 278 21.97 39.43 21.61
CA ILE A 278 22.57 39.37 20.28
C ILE A 278 24.06 39.73 20.38
N ASP A 279 24.41 40.81 21.07
CA ASP A 279 25.81 41.23 21.23
C ASP A 279 26.68 40.19 21.96
N LYS A 280 26.14 39.59 23.04
CA LYS A 280 26.80 38.48 23.73
C LYS A 280 27.03 37.28 22.79
N GLN A 281 26.05 36.94 21.97
CA GLN A 281 26.13 35.81 21.02
C GLN A 281 27.09 36.10 19.86
N LEU A 282 27.12 37.34 19.36
CA LEU A 282 28.09 37.79 18.35
C LEU A 282 29.52 37.80 18.90
N THR A 283 29.70 38.24 20.15
CA THR A 283 30.99 38.23 20.85
C THR A 283 31.52 36.81 21.08
N ASP A 284 30.67 35.89 21.52
CA ASP A 284 31.04 34.47 21.65
C ASP A 284 31.40 33.87 20.28
N THR A 285 30.65 34.23 19.24
CA THR A 285 30.93 33.78 17.87
C THR A 285 32.28 34.33 17.37
N LEU A 286 32.61 35.60 17.64
CA LEU A 286 33.92 36.18 17.33
C LEU A 286 35.06 35.48 18.08
N LEU A 287 34.87 35.16 19.37
CA LEU A 287 35.85 34.42 20.17
C LEU A 287 36.08 33.02 19.60
N ARG A 288 35.02 32.30 19.24
CA ARG A 288 35.11 30.98 18.59
C ARG A 288 35.80 31.06 17.23
N MET A 289 35.48 32.06 16.41
CA MET A 289 36.16 32.29 15.13
C MET A 289 37.65 32.62 15.33
N ASN A 290 38.01 33.37 16.37
CA ASN A 290 39.40 33.69 16.71
C ASN A 290 40.17 32.44 17.19
N ASN A 291 39.55 31.60 18.02
CA ASN A 291 40.12 30.32 18.42
C ASN A 291 40.32 29.41 17.20
N LEU A 292 39.34 29.32 16.30
CA LEU A 292 39.44 28.55 15.05
C LEU A 292 40.56 29.10 14.14
N LYS A 293 40.75 30.43 14.09
CA LYS A 293 41.87 31.07 13.38
C LYS A 293 43.22 30.64 13.96
N GLN A 294 43.35 30.66 15.30
CA GLN A 294 44.56 30.25 16.00
C GLN A 294 44.85 28.77 15.76
N GLU A 295 43.86 27.88 15.91
CA GLU A 295 43.98 26.45 15.62
C GLU A 295 44.42 26.18 14.18
N LEU A 296 43.82 26.86 13.20
CA LEU A 296 44.19 26.73 11.78
C LEU A 296 45.59 27.30 11.47
N SER A 297 46.08 28.27 12.26
CA SER A 297 47.41 28.87 12.10
C SER A 297 48.54 28.01 12.68
N LEU A 298 48.23 27.14 13.66
CA LEU A 298 49.20 26.24 14.29
C LEU A 298 49.53 25.00 13.44
N ILE A 299 48.76 24.75 12.36
CA ILE A 299 48.96 23.63 11.44
C ILE A 299 50.21 23.87 10.55
N ARG A 300 51.39 23.46 11.05
CA ARG A 300 52.67 23.54 10.33
C ARG A 300 52.79 22.44 9.25
N VAL A 301 53.49 22.72 8.14
CA VAL A 301 53.64 21.86 6.92
C VAL A 301 54.05 20.40 7.23
N ARG A 302 54.78 20.16 8.33
CA ARG A 302 55.24 18.82 8.74
C ARG A 302 54.11 17.87 9.19
N HIS A 303 52.92 18.38 9.53
CA HIS A 303 51.80 17.56 10.01
C HIS A 303 50.81 17.15 8.90
N TRP A 304 50.96 17.65 7.67
CA TRP A 304 49.99 17.48 6.57
C TRP A 304 49.75 16.02 6.12
N LEU A 305 50.62 15.09 6.54
CA LEU A 305 50.53 13.66 6.24
C LEU A 305 49.68 12.86 7.25
N LEU A 306 49.28 13.45 8.38
CA LEU A 306 48.52 12.74 9.42
C LEU A 306 47.03 12.53 9.05
N PRO A 307 46.43 11.35 9.31
CA PRO A 307 45.03 11.08 9.00
C PRO A 307 44.04 11.90 9.86
N GLY A 308 44.42 12.28 11.09
CA GLY A 308 43.59 13.10 11.98
C GLY A 308 43.29 14.51 11.46
N LEU A 309 44.15 15.03 10.56
CA LEU A 309 44.03 16.35 9.97
C LEU A 309 42.84 16.46 9.01
N ARG A 310 42.47 15.35 8.34
CA ARG A 310 41.23 15.29 7.53
C ARG A 310 39.99 15.51 8.39
N LYS A 311 39.93 14.89 9.56
CA LYS A 311 38.81 15.02 10.51
C LYS A 311 38.74 16.44 11.07
N GLN A 312 39.88 17.02 11.43
CA GLN A 312 39.97 18.42 11.90
C GLN A 312 39.56 19.42 10.81
N LEU A 313 40.00 19.26 9.55
CA LEU A 313 39.59 20.12 8.43
C LEU A 313 38.10 19.99 8.09
N LYS A 314 37.54 18.76 8.14
CA LYS A 314 36.10 18.54 7.94
C LYS A 314 35.28 19.18 9.08
N GLY A 315 35.74 19.03 10.33
CA GLY A 315 35.14 19.67 11.50
C GLY A 315 35.20 21.20 11.42
N ALA A 316 36.36 21.77 11.05
CA ALA A 316 36.52 23.22 10.88
C ALA A 316 35.62 23.79 9.78
N VAL A 317 35.38 23.06 8.68
CA VAL A 317 34.43 23.45 7.63
C VAL A 317 32.99 23.44 8.16
N GLY A 318 32.61 22.42 8.92
CA GLY A 318 31.29 22.33 9.55
C GLY A 318 31.06 23.45 10.55
N ALA A 319 32.01 23.68 11.45
CA ALA A 319 31.96 24.75 12.44
C ALA A 319 31.87 26.14 11.77
N LEU A 320 32.59 26.37 10.68
CA LEU A 320 32.49 27.62 9.91
C LEU A 320 31.13 27.81 9.22
N ALA A 321 30.53 26.73 8.72
CA ALA A 321 29.21 26.77 8.11
C ALA A 321 28.11 27.04 9.17
N GLU A 322 28.19 26.36 10.31
CA GLU A 322 27.31 26.56 11.46
C GLU A 322 27.41 28.00 12.00
N MET A 323 28.63 28.51 12.19
CA MET A 323 28.84 29.91 12.60
C MET A 323 28.31 30.89 11.55
N ALA A 324 28.49 30.63 10.26
CA ALA A 324 27.95 31.48 9.20
C ALA A 324 26.41 31.52 9.22
N GLU A 325 25.76 30.36 9.37
CA GLU A 325 24.30 30.26 9.46
C GLU A 325 23.78 30.97 10.72
N TYR A 326 24.41 30.74 11.87
CA TYR A 326 24.05 31.40 13.12
C TYR A 326 24.22 32.94 13.03
N THR A 327 25.30 33.42 12.41
CA THR A 327 25.50 34.86 12.19
C THR A 327 24.47 35.46 11.23
N ALA A 328 24.00 34.70 10.24
CA ALA A 328 22.92 35.14 9.35
C ALA A 328 21.59 35.25 10.11
N GLN A 329 21.30 34.34 11.03
CA GLN A 329 20.12 34.42 11.90
C GLN A 329 20.16 35.64 12.83
N LEU A 330 21.31 35.90 13.47
CA LEU A 330 21.48 37.09 14.32
C LEU A 330 21.37 38.38 13.50
N THR A 331 21.97 38.41 12.31
CA THR A 331 21.82 39.56 11.39
C THR A 331 20.36 39.79 11.03
N LYS A 332 19.57 38.73 10.82
CA LYS A 332 18.13 38.84 10.55
C LYS A 332 17.34 39.43 11.74
N GLN A 333 17.72 39.10 12.97
CA GLN A 333 17.09 39.69 14.16
C GLN A 333 17.45 41.18 14.28
N ILE A 334 18.70 41.56 13.97
CA ILE A 334 19.11 42.96 13.94
C ILE A 334 18.34 43.74 12.88
N THR A 335 18.21 43.19 11.66
CA THR A 335 17.43 43.85 10.61
C THR A 335 15.96 44.00 10.98
N HIS A 336 15.40 43.05 11.74
CA HIS A 336 14.03 43.17 12.24
C HIS A 336 13.90 44.34 13.23
N ILE A 337 14.82 44.49 14.20
CA ILE A 337 14.84 45.66 15.10
C ILE A 337 14.93 46.97 14.30
N GLU A 338 15.80 47.02 13.29
CA GLU A 338 15.95 48.20 12.42
C GLU A 338 14.68 48.51 11.61
N GLU A 339 14.02 47.49 11.07
CA GLU A 339 12.77 47.65 10.31
C GLU A 339 11.62 48.13 11.21
N VAL A 340 11.51 47.57 12.42
CA VAL A 340 10.51 47.99 13.40
C VAL A 340 10.74 49.44 13.81
N ASP A 341 11.95 49.82 14.20
CA ASP A 341 12.25 51.21 14.59
C ASP A 341 11.98 52.22 13.46
N ARG A 342 12.25 51.84 12.21
CA ARG A 342 12.00 52.69 11.03
C ARG A 342 10.51 52.83 10.71
N ASN A 343 9.76 51.73 10.70
CA ASN A 343 8.41 51.68 10.13
C ASN A 343 7.31 51.89 11.17
N LEU A 344 7.55 51.54 12.44
CA LEU A 344 6.53 51.54 13.49
C LEU A 344 5.87 52.91 13.68
N LYS A 345 6.64 54.00 13.57
CA LYS A 345 6.10 55.37 13.67
C LYS A 345 5.05 55.68 12.60
N GLN A 346 5.26 55.21 11.37
CA GLN A 346 4.30 55.41 10.28
C GLN A 346 3.07 54.53 10.47
N LEU A 347 3.25 53.28 10.87
CA LEU A 347 2.14 52.35 11.15
C LEU A 347 1.27 52.84 12.31
N MET A 348 1.88 53.40 13.36
CA MET A 348 1.16 54.03 14.47
C MET A 348 0.35 55.25 14.03
N ALA A 349 0.93 56.12 13.20
CA ALA A 349 0.23 57.28 12.67
C ALA A 349 -0.99 56.90 11.80
N ASP A 350 -0.85 55.84 10.99
CA ASP A 350 -1.96 55.28 10.21
C ASP A 350 -3.08 54.72 11.11
N ALA A 351 -2.72 53.93 12.13
CA ALA A 351 -3.69 53.39 13.08
C ALA A 351 -4.40 54.48 13.89
N GLU A 352 -3.69 55.54 14.31
CA GLU A 352 -4.29 56.73 14.94
C GLU A 352 -5.28 57.41 13.99
N GLY A 353 -4.93 57.54 12.70
CA GLY A 353 -5.81 58.05 11.66
C GLY A 353 -7.11 57.25 11.54
N ARG A 354 -6.99 55.93 11.40
CA ARG A 354 -8.14 55.01 11.33
C ARG A 354 -8.97 55.02 12.61
N LEU A 355 -8.36 55.09 13.79
CA LEU A 355 -9.11 55.21 15.05
C LEU A 355 -9.93 56.52 15.12
N ASN A 356 -9.44 57.62 14.56
CA ASN A 356 -10.20 58.86 14.46
C ASN A 356 -11.35 58.74 13.45
N GLU A 357 -11.16 58.06 12.33
CA GLU A 357 -12.25 57.75 11.39
C GLU A 357 -13.35 56.90 12.04
N VAL A 358 -12.96 55.88 12.81
CA VAL A 358 -13.89 55.07 13.62
C VAL A 358 -14.64 55.93 14.63
N ALA A 359 -13.96 56.86 15.32
CA ALA A 359 -14.61 57.76 16.27
C ALA A 359 -15.68 58.64 15.59
N LEU A 360 -15.37 59.21 14.42
CA LEU A 360 -16.32 59.97 13.62
C LEU A 360 -17.50 59.11 13.14
N ALA A 361 -17.23 57.85 12.75
CA ALA A 361 -18.27 56.92 12.37
C ALA A 361 -19.21 56.59 13.55
N ILE A 362 -18.67 56.40 14.76
CA ILE A 362 -19.49 56.19 15.97
C ILE A 362 -20.34 57.43 16.26
N GLU A 363 -19.78 58.64 16.24
CA GLU A 363 -20.54 59.88 16.48
C GLU A 363 -21.65 60.07 15.44
N LYS A 364 -21.38 59.72 14.18
CA LYS A 364 -22.37 59.71 13.11
C LYS A 364 -23.51 58.74 13.41
N GLU A 365 -23.21 57.51 13.83
CA GLU A 365 -24.23 56.52 14.19
C GLU A 365 -25.04 56.93 15.42
N GLN A 366 -24.39 57.52 16.44
CA GLN A 366 -25.08 58.09 17.61
C GLN A 366 -26.05 59.20 17.20
N THR A 367 -25.65 60.09 16.28
CA THR A 367 -26.48 61.20 15.81
C THR A 367 -27.64 60.72 14.94
N ASN A 368 -27.38 59.77 14.03
CA ASN A 368 -28.40 59.26 13.11
C ASN A 368 -29.50 58.47 13.83
N ARG A 369 -29.13 57.71 14.87
CA ARG A 369 -30.00 56.71 15.51
C ARG A 369 -30.44 57.08 16.92
N GLY A 370 -29.76 58.03 17.55
CA GLY A 370 -29.98 58.40 18.96
C GLY A 370 -29.51 57.34 19.96
N TRP A 371 -28.64 56.42 19.54
CA TRP A 371 -28.14 55.34 20.41
C TRP A 371 -26.90 55.77 21.19
N PRO A 372 -26.74 55.35 22.46
CA PRO A 372 -25.59 55.74 23.27
C PRO A 372 -24.28 55.08 22.81
N LEU A 373 -24.31 53.85 22.28
CA LEU A 373 -23.12 53.09 21.84
C LEU A 373 -21.99 53.08 22.89
N GLY A 374 -22.35 52.96 24.18
CA GLY A 374 -21.44 53.13 25.31
C GLY A 374 -20.22 52.21 25.29
N GLU A 375 -20.39 50.94 24.92
CA GLU A 375 -19.30 49.95 24.86
C GLU A 375 -18.30 50.28 23.75
N LEU A 376 -18.77 50.71 22.57
CA LEU A 376 -17.88 51.15 21.49
C LEU A 376 -17.12 52.41 21.89
N VAL A 377 -17.79 53.40 22.50
CA VAL A 377 -17.12 54.60 22.97
C VAL A 377 -16.06 54.27 24.04
N GLN A 378 -16.35 53.33 24.94
CA GLN A 378 -15.39 52.88 25.94
C GLN A 378 -14.19 52.15 25.30
N ARG A 379 -14.44 51.21 24.37
CA ARG A 379 -13.38 50.51 23.62
C ARG A 379 -12.51 51.47 22.83
N GLN A 380 -13.10 52.48 22.19
CA GLN A 380 -12.39 53.53 21.46
C GLN A 380 -11.41 54.29 22.37
N ARG A 381 -11.83 54.66 23.59
CA ARG A 381 -10.95 55.34 24.57
C ARG A 381 -9.81 54.45 25.05
N ILE A 382 -10.08 53.16 25.31
CA ILE A 382 -9.07 52.20 25.73
C ILE A 382 -8.03 52.02 24.61
N LEU A 383 -8.47 51.83 23.36
CA LEU A 383 -7.57 51.69 22.21
C LEU A 383 -6.73 52.95 21.98
N LYS A 384 -7.34 54.13 22.14
CA LYS A 384 -6.59 55.39 22.07
C LYS A 384 -5.47 55.44 23.11
N SER A 385 -5.75 55.05 24.35
CA SER A 385 -4.74 54.98 25.42
C SER A 385 -3.63 53.98 25.07
N GLN A 386 -3.99 52.80 24.58
CA GLN A 386 -3.02 51.75 24.24
C GLN A 386 -2.10 52.16 23.08
N LEU A 387 -2.63 52.82 22.04
CA LEU A 387 -1.81 53.34 20.93
C LEU A 387 -0.87 54.46 21.40
N GLU A 388 -1.34 55.37 22.27
CA GLU A 388 -0.50 56.43 22.83
C GLU A 388 0.61 55.88 23.75
N GLU A 389 0.31 54.91 24.60
CA GLU A 389 1.32 54.21 25.40
C GLU A 389 2.37 53.53 24.51
N SER A 390 1.92 52.89 23.43
CA SER A 390 2.79 52.24 22.45
C SER A 390 3.72 53.24 21.75
N ARG A 391 3.20 54.43 21.40
CA ARG A 391 3.96 55.52 20.80
C ARG A 391 5.01 56.12 21.76
N GLN A 392 4.67 56.26 23.03
CA GLN A 392 5.63 56.71 24.04
C GLN A 392 6.74 55.67 24.22
N MET A 393 6.37 54.38 24.25
CA MET A 393 7.30 53.26 24.36
C MET A 393 8.21 53.13 23.12
N SER A 394 7.73 53.40 21.91
CA SER A 394 8.50 53.20 20.67
C SER A 394 9.78 54.03 20.57
N THR A 395 9.93 55.07 21.39
CA THR A 395 11.14 55.91 21.42
C THR A 395 12.34 55.18 22.01
N PHE A 396 12.10 54.28 22.96
CA PHE A 396 13.15 53.59 23.72
C PHE A 396 13.00 52.06 23.72
N ASP A 397 11.82 51.50 23.44
CA ASP A 397 11.60 50.05 23.30
C ASP A 397 10.73 49.76 22.05
N PRO A 398 11.29 49.84 20.84
CA PRO A 398 10.55 49.60 19.59
C PRO A 398 9.94 48.20 19.49
N LEU A 399 10.58 47.14 19.99
CA LEU A 399 10.01 45.79 19.98
C LEU A 399 8.85 45.62 20.97
N GLY A 400 8.97 46.17 22.20
CA GLY A 400 7.86 46.16 23.16
C GLY A 400 6.67 46.99 22.68
N ALA A 401 6.96 48.09 21.98
CA ALA A 401 5.95 48.90 21.32
C ALA A 401 5.29 48.17 20.14
N GLU A 402 6.02 47.41 19.32
CA GLU A 402 5.43 46.63 18.22
C GLU A 402 4.42 45.60 18.72
N GLU A 403 4.74 44.87 19.79
CA GLU A 403 3.83 43.84 20.33
C GLU A 403 2.52 44.45 20.84
N ARG A 404 2.60 45.56 21.58
CA ARG A 404 1.41 46.29 22.05
C ARG A 404 0.63 46.90 20.91
N PHE A 405 1.32 47.48 19.93
CA PHE A 405 0.73 48.03 18.72
C PHE A 405 -0.03 46.97 17.93
N ASN A 406 0.54 45.78 17.72
CA ASN A 406 -0.11 44.71 16.96
C ASN A 406 -1.43 44.29 17.61
N HIS A 407 -1.44 44.08 18.94
CA HIS A 407 -2.67 43.77 19.66
C HIS A 407 -3.71 44.90 19.57
N ALA A 408 -3.29 46.15 19.72
CA ALA A 408 -4.18 47.31 19.57
C ALA A 408 -4.71 47.46 18.13
N ASN A 409 -3.89 47.16 17.13
CA ASN A 409 -4.25 47.23 15.72
C ASN A 409 -5.24 46.13 15.32
N GLU A 410 -5.08 44.91 15.84
CA GLU A 410 -6.08 43.84 15.67
C GLU A 410 -7.43 44.23 16.27
N ALA A 411 -7.42 44.79 17.49
CA ALA A 411 -8.64 45.26 18.14
C ALA A 411 -9.27 46.47 17.42
N LEU A 412 -8.46 47.34 16.80
CA LEU A 412 -8.92 48.42 15.92
C LEU A 412 -9.60 47.87 14.67
N LEU A 413 -9.01 46.89 13.98
CA LEU A 413 -9.61 46.25 12.81
C LEU A 413 -10.96 45.60 13.15
N GLN A 414 -11.04 44.90 14.28
CA GLN A 414 -12.31 44.36 14.77
C GLN A 414 -13.33 45.46 15.04
N MET A 415 -12.90 46.57 15.63
CA MET A 415 -13.78 47.71 15.92
C MET A 415 -14.28 48.43 14.66
N GLU A 416 -13.43 48.57 13.64
CA GLU A 416 -13.82 49.08 12.31
C GLU A 416 -14.95 48.21 11.73
N GLN A 417 -14.80 46.89 11.79
CA GLN A 417 -15.81 45.94 11.33
C GLN A 417 -17.09 46.00 12.18
N ASP A 418 -16.95 46.08 13.50
CA ASP A 418 -18.07 46.19 14.45
C ASP A 418 -18.93 47.42 14.12
N VAL A 419 -18.31 48.59 13.94
CA VAL A 419 -19.01 49.83 13.58
C VAL A 419 -19.67 49.73 12.21
N ALA A 420 -18.97 49.18 11.21
CA ALA A 420 -19.53 48.97 9.87
C ALA A 420 -20.75 48.01 9.86
N SER A 421 -20.84 47.10 10.83
CA SER A 421 -21.91 46.11 10.93
C SER A 421 -23.20 46.62 11.60
N ILE A 422 -23.19 47.80 12.22
CA ILE A 422 -24.33 48.36 12.95
C ILE A 422 -25.57 48.48 12.05
N ASP A 423 -25.39 48.98 10.83
CA ASP A 423 -26.45 49.11 9.83
C ASP A 423 -27.07 47.76 9.48
N PHE A 424 -26.24 46.74 9.31
CA PHE A 424 -26.67 45.39 8.99
C PHE A 424 -27.54 44.81 10.11
N TYR A 425 -27.07 44.85 11.37
CA TYR A 425 -27.83 44.31 12.50
C TYR A 425 -29.10 45.10 12.80
N SER A 426 -29.08 46.43 12.59
CA SER A 426 -30.28 47.25 12.69
C SER A 426 -31.34 46.86 11.66
N ASN A 427 -30.94 46.62 10.42
CA ASN A 427 -31.86 46.16 9.38
C ASN A 427 -32.36 44.75 9.68
N SER A 428 -31.47 43.86 10.13
CA SER A 428 -31.84 42.50 10.55
C SER A 428 -32.90 42.51 11.66
N TYR A 429 -32.77 43.38 12.67
CA TYR A 429 -33.80 43.52 13.71
C TYR A 429 -35.14 44.00 13.15
N ARG A 430 -35.12 44.99 12.23
CA ARG A 430 -36.34 45.50 11.59
C ARG A 430 -37.04 44.44 10.75
N ASP A 431 -36.27 43.61 10.07
CA ASP A 431 -36.79 42.62 9.13
C ASP A 431 -37.16 41.29 9.85
N PHE A 432 -36.67 41.08 11.09
CA PHE A 432 -36.90 39.87 11.89
C PHE A 432 -38.37 39.48 12.11
N PRO A 433 -39.33 40.39 12.35
CA PRO A 433 -40.75 40.02 12.45
C PRO A 433 -41.28 39.32 11.20
N ASN A 434 -40.78 39.69 10.01
CA ASN A 434 -41.14 39.01 8.76
C ASN A 434 -40.53 37.61 8.69
N GLU A 435 -39.29 37.43 9.15
CA GLU A 435 -38.63 36.12 9.25
C GLU A 435 -39.40 35.19 10.20
N MET A 436 -39.83 35.70 11.36
CA MET A 436 -40.67 34.96 12.30
C MET A 436 -42.02 34.56 11.69
N ALA A 437 -42.68 35.49 10.98
CA ALA A 437 -43.95 35.21 10.32
C ALA A 437 -43.81 34.15 9.22
N ALA A 438 -42.74 34.21 8.43
CA ALA A 438 -42.42 33.21 7.43
C ALA A 438 -42.14 31.84 8.05
N CYS A 439 -41.36 31.79 9.14
CA CYS A 439 -41.10 30.57 9.91
C CYS A 439 -42.39 29.94 10.43
N ARG A 440 -43.26 30.75 11.06
CA ARG A 440 -44.57 30.32 11.56
C ARG A 440 -45.44 29.76 10.45
N GLN A 441 -45.59 30.48 9.34
CA GLN A 441 -46.36 30.01 8.20
C GLN A 441 -45.83 28.68 7.66
N HIS A 442 -44.51 28.51 7.64
CA HIS A 442 -43.88 27.30 7.12
C HIS A 442 -44.20 26.07 7.98
N PHE A 443 -43.99 26.12 9.30
CA PHE A 443 -44.33 24.94 10.11
C PHE A 443 -45.84 24.76 10.26
N GLU A 444 -46.66 25.82 10.23
CA GLU A 444 -48.12 25.71 10.18
C GLU A 444 -48.60 24.99 8.91
N HIS A 445 -47.92 25.21 7.79
CA HIS A 445 -48.19 24.44 6.56
C HIS A 445 -47.91 22.95 6.75
N ILE A 446 -46.77 22.58 7.34
CA ILE A 446 -46.42 21.19 7.65
C ILE A 446 -47.48 20.58 8.60
N VAL A 447 -47.89 21.32 9.62
CA VAL A 447 -48.94 20.91 10.57
C VAL A 447 -50.25 20.62 9.85
N GLN A 448 -50.68 21.48 8.93
CA GLN A 448 -51.92 21.31 8.17
C GLN A 448 -51.84 20.14 7.19
N GLU A 449 -50.74 20.04 6.44
CA GLU A 449 -50.49 18.99 5.46
C GLU A 449 -50.52 17.60 6.11
N HIS A 450 -49.81 17.45 7.23
CA HIS A 450 -49.70 16.17 7.93
C HIS A 450 -50.71 15.99 9.07
N ARG A 451 -51.59 16.96 9.31
CA ARG A 451 -52.60 16.99 10.38
C ARG A 451 -52.00 16.75 11.78
N LEU A 452 -50.91 17.44 12.09
CA LEU A 452 -50.17 17.27 13.34
C LEU A 452 -50.87 18.00 14.51
N LYS A 453 -50.85 17.40 15.70
CA LYS A 453 -51.33 18.01 16.95
C LYS A 453 -50.22 18.64 17.80
N LEU A 454 -48.96 18.54 17.34
CA LEU A 454 -47.77 19.06 18.05
C LEU A 454 -47.60 18.47 19.46
N VAL A 455 -47.81 17.16 19.60
CA VAL A 455 -47.63 16.48 20.88
C VAL A 455 -46.15 16.45 21.25
N ARG A 456 -45.81 16.88 22.47
CA ARG A 456 -44.44 16.96 23.03
C ARG A 456 -43.45 17.89 22.31
N ILE A 457 -43.90 18.66 21.34
CA ILE A 457 -43.08 19.69 20.67
C ILE A 457 -43.74 21.05 20.79
N GLU A 458 -42.93 22.08 20.96
CA GLU A 458 -43.40 23.45 21.23
C GLU A 458 -42.81 24.44 20.20
N PRO A 459 -43.09 24.26 18.89
CA PRO A 459 -42.51 25.12 17.85
C PRO A 459 -42.92 26.59 18.01
N TYR A 460 -44.11 26.84 18.55
CA TYR A 460 -44.58 28.18 18.89
C TYR A 460 -43.74 28.83 20.00
N GLU A 461 -43.34 28.06 21.03
CA GLU A 461 -42.50 28.58 22.10
C GLU A 461 -41.13 29.00 21.57
N ASN A 462 -40.53 28.20 20.68
CA ASN A 462 -39.25 28.56 20.07
C ASN A 462 -39.31 29.90 19.31
N VAL A 463 -40.41 30.17 18.60
CA VAL A 463 -40.60 31.47 17.92
C VAL A 463 -40.74 32.61 18.93
N GLU A 464 -41.49 32.42 20.03
CA GLU A 464 -41.61 33.43 21.08
C GLU A 464 -40.29 33.66 21.83
N GLN A 465 -39.51 32.60 22.09
CA GLN A 465 -38.16 32.71 22.64
C GLN A 465 -37.24 33.48 21.69
N ALA A 466 -37.34 33.26 20.37
CA ALA A 466 -36.55 34.00 19.38
C ALA A 466 -36.87 35.50 19.41
N HIS A 467 -38.14 35.87 19.63
CA HIS A 467 -38.57 37.24 19.87
C HIS A 467 -37.99 37.83 21.17
N ALA A 468 -38.02 37.09 22.27
CA ALA A 468 -37.42 37.55 23.52
C ALA A 468 -35.90 37.79 23.36
N VAL A 469 -35.22 36.94 22.60
CA VAL A 469 -33.80 37.09 22.25
C VAL A 469 -33.57 38.30 21.32
N SER A 470 -34.47 38.59 20.38
CA SER A 470 -34.34 39.79 19.52
C SER A 470 -34.42 41.09 20.30
N GLU A 471 -35.28 41.15 21.31
CA GLU A 471 -35.38 42.31 22.21
C GLU A 471 -34.09 42.51 23.03
N GLN A 472 -33.45 41.42 23.45
CA GLN A 472 -32.14 41.49 24.13
C GLN A 472 -31.04 41.93 23.16
N MET A 473 -30.99 41.34 21.97
CA MET A 473 -30.06 41.71 20.90
C MET A 473 -30.14 43.21 20.59
N TYR A 474 -31.36 43.75 20.47
CA TYR A 474 -31.56 45.17 20.21
C TYR A 474 -31.00 46.07 21.33
N LYS A 475 -31.14 45.67 22.60
CA LYS A 475 -30.52 46.39 23.73
C LYS A 475 -28.99 46.37 23.66
N HIS A 476 -28.38 45.22 23.34
CA HIS A 476 -26.93 45.13 23.14
C HIS A 476 -26.47 46.00 21.96
N LEU A 477 -27.24 46.01 20.86
CA LEU A 477 -26.96 46.86 19.70
C LEU A 477 -27.03 48.36 20.05
N GLN A 478 -28.03 48.79 20.81
CA GLN A 478 -28.13 50.18 21.28
C GLN A 478 -26.94 50.60 22.17
N ASN A 479 -26.40 49.66 22.95
CA ASN A 479 -25.23 49.89 23.78
C ASN A 479 -23.89 49.74 23.02
N GLY A 480 -23.90 49.23 21.78
CA GLY A 480 -22.70 48.99 20.98
C GLY A 480 -21.94 47.69 21.30
N ASP A 481 -22.58 46.74 21.97
CA ASP A 481 -21.98 45.43 22.27
C ASP A 481 -22.18 44.45 21.09
N ILE A 482 -21.44 44.68 20.02
CA ILE A 482 -21.54 43.90 18.77
C ILE A 482 -21.22 42.41 18.96
N PRO A 483 -20.22 42.00 19.78
CA PRO A 483 -19.99 40.59 20.05
C PRO A 483 -21.21 39.87 20.65
N ALA A 484 -21.91 40.49 21.60
CA ALA A 484 -23.16 39.92 22.14
C ALA A 484 -24.28 39.91 21.09
N VAL A 485 -24.38 40.95 20.25
CA VAL A 485 -25.34 41.00 19.13
C VAL A 485 -25.17 39.80 18.20
N ILE A 486 -23.94 39.46 17.82
CA ILE A 486 -23.63 38.30 16.96
C ILE A 486 -24.18 37.02 17.58
N GLN A 487 -23.87 36.77 18.86
CA GLN A 487 -24.32 35.57 19.57
C GLN A 487 -25.84 35.47 19.63
N HIS A 488 -26.52 36.58 19.90
CA HIS A 488 -27.97 36.60 19.93
C HIS A 488 -28.58 36.37 18.54
N VAL A 489 -28.01 36.93 17.47
CA VAL A 489 -28.46 36.68 16.09
C VAL A 489 -28.37 35.20 15.73
N GLU A 490 -27.26 34.54 16.07
CA GLU A 490 -27.11 33.10 15.87
C GLU A 490 -28.18 32.32 16.64
N ARG A 491 -28.40 32.67 17.92
CA ARG A 491 -29.40 32.01 18.76
C ARG A 491 -30.83 32.19 18.23
N MET A 492 -31.20 33.39 17.77
CA MET A 492 -32.51 33.64 17.16
C MET A 492 -32.74 32.72 15.95
N ARG A 493 -31.77 32.68 15.02
CA ARG A 493 -31.87 31.86 13.81
C ARG A 493 -31.92 30.38 14.13
N GLN A 494 -31.16 29.94 15.13
CA GLN A 494 -31.20 28.56 15.62
C GLN A 494 -32.60 28.21 16.13
N LEU A 495 -33.22 29.06 16.96
CA LEU A 495 -34.57 28.82 17.50
C LEU A 495 -35.63 28.71 16.40
N LEU A 496 -35.62 29.61 15.41
CA LEU A 496 -36.52 29.54 14.25
C LEU A 496 -36.30 28.26 13.43
N SER A 497 -35.04 27.87 13.23
CA SER A 497 -34.70 26.63 12.53
C SER A 497 -35.19 25.39 13.30
N GLU A 498 -34.98 25.35 14.62
CA GLU A 498 -35.43 24.26 15.49
C GLU A 498 -36.95 24.07 15.45
N ALA A 499 -37.73 25.17 15.43
CA ALA A 499 -39.19 25.11 15.34
C ALA A 499 -39.69 24.40 14.06
N VAL A 500 -39.06 24.71 12.92
CA VAL A 500 -39.35 24.04 11.65
C VAL A 500 -38.91 22.59 11.69
N GLN A 501 -37.68 22.32 12.13
CA GLN A 501 -37.09 20.98 12.13
C GLN A 501 -37.84 20.01 13.03
N MET A 502 -38.24 20.41 14.24
CA MET A 502 -39.01 19.54 15.13
C MET A 502 -40.38 19.18 14.54
N THR A 503 -41.01 20.11 13.83
CA THR A 503 -42.31 19.89 13.17
C THR A 503 -42.15 18.97 11.96
N GLN A 504 -41.13 19.20 11.13
CA GLN A 504 -40.80 18.35 9.98
C GLN A 504 -40.49 16.92 10.44
N ARG A 505 -39.71 16.77 11.51
CA ARG A 505 -39.39 15.46 12.10
C ARG A 505 -40.65 14.68 12.49
N GLN A 506 -41.67 15.33 13.07
CA GLN A 506 -42.93 14.65 13.37
C GLN A 506 -43.67 14.17 12.11
N ALA A 507 -43.67 14.97 11.05
CA ALA A 507 -44.22 14.56 9.75
C ALA A 507 -43.47 13.36 9.15
N ASP A 508 -42.14 13.40 9.17
CA ASP A 508 -41.30 12.32 8.66
C ASP A 508 -41.50 11.02 9.46
N LEU A 509 -41.57 11.11 10.79
CA LEU A 509 -41.82 9.97 11.66
C LEU A 509 -43.20 9.36 11.42
N LYS A 510 -44.23 10.18 11.18
CA LYS A 510 -45.57 9.68 10.81
C LYS A 510 -45.51 8.80 9.56
N ILE A 511 -44.84 9.28 8.51
CA ILE A 511 -44.71 8.53 7.24
C ILE A 511 -43.89 7.26 7.47
N LYS A 512 -42.72 7.39 8.09
CA LYS A 512 -41.81 6.27 8.31
C LYS A 512 -42.43 5.18 9.16
N ASN A 513 -43.06 5.54 10.27
CA ASN A 513 -43.70 4.57 11.14
C ASN A 513 -44.86 3.85 10.43
N THR A 514 -45.61 4.53 9.57
CA THR A 514 -46.67 3.89 8.77
C THR A 514 -46.09 2.81 7.86
N ASN A 515 -45.03 3.14 7.11
CA ASN A 515 -44.38 2.19 6.21
C ASN A 515 -43.76 1.00 6.96
N ASP A 516 -43.10 1.27 8.10
CA ASP A 516 -42.48 0.22 8.90
C ASP A 516 -43.53 -0.68 9.59
N ILE A 517 -44.68 -0.14 10.00
CA ILE A 517 -45.82 -0.93 10.48
C ILE A 517 -46.26 -1.92 9.39
N GLU A 518 -46.43 -1.47 8.15
CA GLU A 518 -46.83 -2.34 7.03
C GLU A 518 -45.80 -3.43 6.76
N LEU A 519 -44.51 -3.06 6.78
CA LEU A 519 -43.41 -4.02 6.64
C LEU A 519 -43.46 -5.09 7.74
N VAL A 520 -43.60 -4.68 9.00
CA VAL A 520 -43.67 -5.62 10.13
C VAL A 520 -44.89 -6.53 10.01
N ILE A 521 -46.07 -6.00 9.65
CA ILE A 521 -47.27 -6.82 9.41
C ILE A 521 -47.00 -7.88 8.33
N SER A 522 -46.38 -7.49 7.22
CA SER A 522 -46.06 -8.42 6.13
C SER A 522 -45.09 -9.53 6.57
N LYS A 523 -44.05 -9.19 7.36
CA LYS A 523 -43.11 -10.17 7.91
C LYS A 523 -43.80 -11.13 8.88
N LEU A 524 -44.59 -10.60 9.81
CA LEU A 524 -45.36 -11.41 10.77
C LEU A 524 -46.29 -12.41 10.09
N ALA A 525 -46.91 -12.03 8.97
CA ALA A 525 -47.76 -12.91 8.19
C ALA A 525 -46.99 -14.04 7.47
N ALA A 526 -45.71 -13.84 7.14
CA ALA A 526 -44.88 -14.81 6.42
C ALA A 526 -44.23 -15.87 7.33
N TYR A 527 -43.96 -15.56 8.60
CA TYR A 527 -43.26 -16.48 9.51
C TYR A 527 -43.92 -17.86 9.70
N PRO A 528 -45.26 -18.02 9.77
CA PRO A 528 -45.87 -19.35 9.90
C PRO A 528 -45.51 -20.30 8.74
N GLU A 529 -45.45 -19.78 7.52
CA GLU A 529 -45.03 -20.55 6.34
C GLU A 529 -43.53 -20.86 6.41
N GLN A 530 -42.71 -19.88 6.83
CA GLN A 530 -41.27 -20.08 6.99
C GLN A 530 -40.93 -21.12 8.08
N ASP A 531 -41.60 -21.08 9.24
CA ASP A 531 -41.45 -22.08 10.32
C ASP A 531 -41.84 -23.48 9.83
N THR A 532 -42.96 -23.59 9.11
CA THR A 532 -43.38 -24.87 8.50
C THR A 532 -42.31 -25.41 7.54
N GLY A 533 -41.75 -24.55 6.70
CA GLY A 533 -40.67 -24.90 5.79
C GLY A 533 -39.39 -25.34 6.52
N LEU A 534 -39.01 -24.65 7.58
CA LEU A 534 -37.84 -24.99 8.39
C LEU A 534 -38.02 -26.30 9.15
N ILE A 535 -39.19 -26.54 9.74
CA ILE A 535 -39.53 -27.83 10.38
C ILE A 535 -39.38 -28.97 9.36
N ALA A 536 -39.89 -28.81 8.13
CA ALA A 536 -39.76 -29.82 7.09
C ALA A 536 -38.28 -30.08 6.72
N VAL A 537 -37.45 -29.03 6.64
CA VAL A 537 -36.00 -29.17 6.44
C VAL A 537 -35.34 -29.92 7.60
N THR A 538 -35.70 -29.58 8.85
CA THR A 538 -35.13 -30.22 10.05
C THR A 538 -35.53 -31.70 10.15
N GLU A 539 -36.77 -32.07 9.83
CA GLU A 539 -37.21 -33.47 9.81
C GLU A 539 -36.45 -34.28 8.74
N ARG A 540 -36.05 -33.67 7.63
CA ARG A 540 -35.15 -34.27 6.63
C ARG A 540 -33.72 -34.44 7.16
N VAL A 541 -33.20 -33.42 7.86
CA VAL A 541 -31.81 -33.36 8.34
C VAL A 541 -31.57 -34.29 9.53
N ARG A 542 -32.54 -34.43 10.43
CA ARG A 542 -32.43 -35.20 11.69
C ARG A 542 -31.94 -36.65 11.49
N PRO A 543 -32.47 -37.45 10.55
CA PRO A 543 -31.95 -38.79 10.32
C PRO A 543 -30.62 -38.82 9.54
N LEU A 544 -30.27 -37.75 8.83
CA LEU A 544 -29.12 -37.72 7.92
C LEU A 544 -27.81 -37.30 8.58
N TYR A 545 -27.84 -36.34 9.51
CA TYR A 545 -26.64 -35.72 10.07
C TYR A 545 -26.60 -35.80 11.60
N ARG A 546 -25.41 -36.04 12.16
CA ARG A 546 -25.24 -36.04 13.62
C ARG A 546 -25.60 -34.67 14.22
N THR A 547 -26.23 -34.70 15.39
CA THR A 547 -26.81 -33.50 16.03
C THR A 547 -25.80 -32.37 16.26
N LYS A 548 -24.54 -32.70 16.59
CA LYS A 548 -23.45 -31.73 16.78
C LYS A 548 -23.23 -30.75 15.61
N HIS A 549 -23.74 -31.06 14.41
CA HIS A 549 -23.54 -30.24 13.21
C HIS A 549 -24.62 -29.20 12.97
N TRP A 550 -25.80 -29.32 13.60
CA TRP A 550 -26.97 -28.49 13.27
C TRP A 550 -27.90 -28.18 14.46
N GLU A 551 -27.88 -28.98 15.54
CA GLU A 551 -28.85 -28.90 16.63
C GLU A 551 -28.78 -27.57 17.39
N GLN A 552 -27.58 -27.05 17.64
CA GLN A 552 -27.41 -25.77 18.34
C GLN A 552 -28.08 -24.61 17.58
N MET A 553 -27.88 -24.53 16.26
CA MET A 553 -28.46 -23.48 15.42
C MET A 553 -29.98 -23.62 15.32
N TRP A 554 -30.49 -24.85 15.27
CA TRP A 554 -31.92 -25.11 15.32
C TRP A 554 -32.54 -24.60 16.64
N HIS A 555 -31.92 -24.89 17.79
CA HIS A 555 -32.42 -24.39 19.08
C HIS A 555 -32.31 -22.87 19.19
N ALA A 556 -31.23 -22.25 18.68
CA ALA A 556 -31.10 -20.79 18.66
C ALA A 556 -32.28 -20.10 17.94
N TYR A 557 -32.73 -20.67 16.82
CA TYR A 557 -33.95 -20.23 16.13
C TYR A 557 -35.21 -20.48 16.97
N ARG A 558 -35.40 -21.71 17.48
CA ARG A 558 -36.64 -22.10 18.17
C ARG A 558 -36.84 -21.36 19.49
N ASP A 559 -35.77 -21.05 20.20
CA ASP A 559 -35.80 -20.29 21.45
C ASP A 559 -36.22 -18.84 21.24
N LYS A 560 -35.93 -18.27 20.06
CA LYS A 560 -36.34 -16.91 19.70
C LYS A 560 -37.76 -16.82 19.14
N LEU A 561 -38.32 -17.90 18.58
CA LEU A 561 -39.65 -17.91 17.97
C LEU A 561 -40.80 -17.31 18.83
N PRO A 562 -40.84 -17.51 20.17
CA PRO A 562 -41.86 -16.88 21.02
C PRO A 562 -41.87 -15.34 20.97
N CYS A 563 -40.77 -14.69 20.54
CA CYS A 563 -40.71 -13.23 20.43
C CYS A 563 -41.74 -12.66 19.44
N ILE A 564 -42.23 -13.47 18.48
CA ILE A 564 -43.25 -13.08 17.50
C ILE A 564 -44.55 -12.64 18.20
N GLU A 565 -44.94 -13.31 19.30
CA GLU A 565 -46.14 -12.95 20.05
C GLU A 565 -45.96 -11.61 20.77
N ASP A 566 -44.79 -11.39 21.38
CA ASP A 566 -44.44 -10.15 22.03
C ASP A 566 -44.38 -8.99 21.04
N ILE A 567 -43.76 -9.21 19.87
CA ILE A 567 -43.74 -8.26 18.76
C ILE A 567 -45.16 -7.92 18.30
N SER A 568 -46.06 -8.91 18.19
CA SER A 568 -47.46 -8.68 17.82
C SER A 568 -48.22 -7.86 18.86
N ARG A 569 -47.83 -7.93 20.13
CA ARG A 569 -48.37 -7.09 21.22
C ARG A 569 -47.80 -5.66 21.15
N SER A 570 -46.48 -5.51 21.02
CA SER A 570 -45.82 -4.21 20.88
C SER A 570 -46.28 -3.46 19.62
N LEU A 571 -46.47 -4.16 18.50
CA LEU A 571 -46.95 -3.55 17.25
C LEU A 571 -48.33 -2.90 17.42
N ARG A 572 -49.25 -3.54 18.17
CA ARG A 572 -50.57 -2.95 18.47
C ARG A 572 -50.43 -1.67 19.29
N GLN A 573 -49.48 -1.63 20.23
CA GLN A 573 -49.18 -0.41 20.99
C GLN A 573 -48.61 0.70 20.10
N VAL A 574 -47.69 0.35 19.18
CA VAL A 574 -47.14 1.30 18.21
C VAL A 574 -48.23 1.86 17.29
N GLN A 575 -49.16 1.02 16.82
CA GLN A 575 -50.32 1.48 16.04
C GLN A 575 -51.21 2.46 16.82
N GLN A 576 -51.42 2.23 18.12
CA GLN A 576 -52.16 3.17 18.97
C GLN A 576 -51.44 4.50 19.13
N TRP A 577 -50.12 4.49 19.31
CA TRP A 577 -49.33 5.72 19.40
C TRP A 577 -49.31 6.50 18.07
N CYS A 578 -49.29 5.81 16.94
CA CYS A 578 -49.36 6.43 15.61
C CYS A 578 -50.77 6.92 15.20
N ALA A 579 -51.82 6.56 15.96
CA ALA A 579 -53.19 6.94 15.65
C ALA A 579 -53.35 8.47 15.60
N GLU A 580 -54.25 8.97 14.74
CA GLU A 580 -54.47 10.41 14.57
C GLU A 580 -54.90 11.11 15.86
N GLU A 581 -55.49 10.37 16.80
CA GLU A 581 -55.90 10.85 18.10
C GLU A 581 -54.73 11.10 19.04
N VAL A 582 -53.69 10.27 18.99
CA VAL A 582 -52.59 10.19 19.97
C VAL A 582 -51.31 10.86 19.45
N GLN A 583 -50.86 10.51 18.25
CA GLN A 583 -49.69 11.09 17.56
C GLN A 583 -48.37 11.09 18.37
N GLU A 584 -48.14 10.05 19.16
CA GLU A 584 -46.90 9.85 19.92
C GLU A 584 -45.82 9.20 19.03
N TYR A 585 -45.45 9.88 17.94
CA TYR A 585 -44.63 9.30 16.87
C TYR A 585 -43.19 8.96 17.29
N GLU A 586 -42.63 9.66 18.27
CA GLU A 586 -41.29 9.36 18.78
C GLU A 586 -41.27 8.06 19.61
N LEU A 587 -42.24 7.87 20.50
CA LEU A 587 -42.37 6.61 21.24
C LEU A 587 -42.66 5.42 20.31
N ALA A 588 -43.53 5.64 19.32
CA ALA A 588 -43.77 4.68 18.25
C ALA A 588 -42.49 4.30 17.50
N ARG A 589 -41.63 5.28 17.20
CA ARG A 589 -40.35 5.04 16.52
C ARG A 589 -39.42 4.17 17.36
N GLU A 590 -39.23 4.53 18.62
CA GLU A 590 -38.32 3.81 19.53
C GLU A 590 -38.71 2.34 19.68
N GLU A 591 -40.01 2.07 19.86
CA GLU A 591 -40.49 0.69 19.97
C GLU A 591 -40.49 -0.04 18.62
N MET A 592 -40.76 0.66 17.52
CA MET A 592 -40.63 0.11 16.16
C MET A 592 -39.20 -0.32 15.85
N ASP A 593 -38.20 0.48 16.26
CA ASP A 593 -36.78 0.13 16.09
C ASP A 593 -36.42 -1.15 16.86
N ARG A 594 -36.95 -1.33 18.08
CA ARG A 594 -36.78 -2.58 18.85
C ARG A 594 -37.44 -3.77 18.16
N ILE A 595 -38.65 -3.59 17.63
CA ILE A 595 -39.37 -4.62 16.88
C ILE A 595 -38.56 -5.05 15.66
N LEU A 596 -38.12 -4.09 14.84
CA LEU A 596 -37.37 -4.36 13.61
C LEU A 596 -36.04 -5.06 13.91
N HIS A 597 -35.36 -4.67 15.00
CA HIS A 597 -34.14 -5.33 15.45
C HIS A 597 -34.39 -6.79 15.85
N ALA A 598 -35.41 -7.06 16.67
CA ALA A 598 -35.76 -8.42 17.10
C ALA A 598 -36.17 -9.32 15.93
N LEU A 599 -36.88 -8.77 14.93
CA LEU A 599 -37.18 -9.49 13.69
C LEU A 599 -35.93 -9.76 12.85
N GLY A 600 -35.00 -8.80 12.80
CA GLY A 600 -33.71 -8.99 12.13
C GLY A 600 -32.90 -10.14 12.73
N GLU A 601 -32.80 -10.21 14.06
CA GLU A 601 -32.10 -11.33 14.73
C GLU A 601 -32.76 -12.69 14.45
N LEU A 602 -34.09 -12.72 14.32
CA LEU A 602 -34.82 -13.95 14.00
C LEU A 602 -34.56 -14.37 12.55
N ASP A 603 -34.59 -13.43 11.61
CA ASP A 603 -34.27 -13.67 10.19
C ASP A 603 -32.84 -14.21 10.05
N GLU A 604 -31.87 -13.60 10.75
CA GLU A 604 -30.47 -14.05 10.79
C GLU A 604 -30.35 -15.49 11.29
N CYS A 605 -31.05 -15.86 12.38
CA CYS A 605 -31.06 -17.23 12.88
C CYS A 605 -31.64 -18.23 11.86
N ILE A 606 -32.68 -17.83 11.12
CA ILE A 606 -33.30 -18.64 10.07
C ILE A 606 -32.31 -18.87 8.92
N ASP A 607 -31.68 -17.81 8.45
CA ASP A 607 -30.77 -17.85 7.29
C ASP A 607 -29.49 -18.62 7.62
N ASN A 608 -28.92 -18.42 8.82
CA ASN A 608 -27.77 -19.18 9.31
C ASN A 608 -28.07 -20.67 9.40
N TYR A 609 -29.25 -21.05 9.91
CA TYR A 609 -29.64 -22.46 9.92
C TYR A 609 -29.79 -23.03 8.50
N ARG A 610 -30.46 -22.31 7.59
CA ARG A 610 -30.61 -22.75 6.18
C ARG A 610 -29.28 -22.88 5.47
N GLN A 611 -28.37 -21.95 5.69
CA GLN A 611 -27.02 -21.99 5.15
C GLN A 611 -26.27 -23.21 5.66
N ARG A 612 -26.31 -23.45 6.97
CA ARG A 612 -25.64 -24.60 7.56
C ARG A 612 -26.11 -25.93 6.96
N ILE A 613 -27.41 -26.05 6.70
CA ILE A 613 -27.95 -27.25 6.04
C ILE A 613 -27.44 -27.36 4.59
N ARG A 614 -27.40 -26.25 3.83
CA ARG A 614 -26.85 -26.24 2.46
C ARG A 614 -25.37 -26.65 2.43
N GLU A 615 -24.58 -26.19 3.39
CA GLU A 615 -23.18 -26.58 3.53
C GLU A 615 -23.02 -28.07 3.81
N LEU A 616 -23.85 -28.63 4.71
CA LEU A 616 -23.83 -30.07 5.01
C LEU A 616 -24.26 -30.93 3.81
N ASP A 617 -25.25 -30.48 3.05
CA ASP A 617 -25.69 -31.14 1.81
C ASP A 617 -24.55 -31.10 0.77
N SER A 618 -23.92 -29.95 0.56
CA SER A 618 -22.81 -29.78 -0.37
C SER A 618 -21.58 -30.63 0.01
N ALA A 619 -21.20 -30.61 1.28
CA ALA A 619 -20.06 -31.39 1.78
C ALA A 619 -20.29 -32.90 1.64
N LEU A 620 -21.53 -33.36 1.78
CA LEU A 620 -21.88 -34.76 1.56
C LEU A 620 -21.73 -35.16 0.09
N ASP A 621 -22.18 -34.32 -0.83
CA ASP A 621 -22.07 -34.56 -2.27
C ASP A 621 -20.62 -34.46 -2.77
N GLU A 622 -19.82 -33.57 -2.19
CA GLU A 622 -18.38 -33.48 -2.43
C GLU A 622 -17.65 -34.74 -1.94
N ALA A 623 -17.86 -35.15 -0.69
CA ALA A 623 -17.20 -36.33 -0.14
C ALA A 623 -17.54 -37.62 -0.91
N LYS A 624 -18.77 -37.75 -1.45
CA LYS A 624 -19.16 -38.85 -2.35
C LYS A 624 -18.41 -38.80 -3.69
N ARG A 625 -18.24 -37.60 -4.27
CA ARG A 625 -17.49 -37.42 -5.52
C ARG A 625 -16.03 -37.76 -5.32
N GLU A 626 -15.40 -37.25 -4.26
CA GLU A 626 -14.03 -37.56 -3.86
C GLU A 626 -13.81 -39.06 -3.68
N GLN A 627 -14.71 -39.73 -2.95
CA GLN A 627 -14.65 -41.19 -2.79
C GLN A 627 -14.68 -41.88 -4.16
N SER A 628 -15.60 -41.51 -5.05
CA SER A 628 -15.71 -42.13 -6.37
C SER A 628 -14.45 -41.93 -7.23
N ALA A 629 -13.83 -40.74 -7.16
CA ALA A 629 -12.60 -40.41 -7.86
C ALA A 629 -11.41 -41.21 -7.32
N ALA A 630 -11.28 -41.30 -5.99
CA ALA A 630 -10.24 -42.09 -5.32
C ALA A 630 -10.39 -43.59 -5.62
N GLU A 631 -11.62 -44.13 -5.63
CA GLU A 631 -11.89 -45.52 -6.02
C GLU A 631 -11.46 -45.79 -7.47
N ALA A 632 -11.73 -44.85 -8.39
CA ALA A 632 -11.31 -44.96 -9.79
C ALA A 632 -9.78 -44.90 -9.94
N ALA A 633 -9.11 -43.97 -9.25
CA ALA A 633 -7.65 -43.85 -9.25
C ALA A 633 -6.98 -45.12 -8.70
N TYR A 634 -7.51 -45.64 -7.58
CA TYR A 634 -7.03 -46.89 -6.98
C TYR A 634 -7.22 -48.09 -7.92
N ALA A 635 -8.39 -48.23 -8.55
CA ALA A 635 -8.65 -49.30 -9.52
C ALA A 635 -7.73 -49.21 -10.75
N LYS A 636 -7.50 -48.00 -11.27
CA LYS A 636 -6.57 -47.75 -12.38
C LYS A 636 -5.12 -48.13 -12.02
N GLY A 637 -4.69 -47.82 -10.79
CA GLY A 637 -3.38 -48.23 -10.30
C GLY A 637 -3.24 -49.76 -10.26
N GLN A 638 -4.26 -50.47 -9.76
CA GLN A 638 -4.28 -51.94 -9.76
C GLN A 638 -4.26 -52.54 -11.18
N ALA A 639 -5.01 -51.97 -12.11
CA ALA A 639 -5.01 -52.37 -13.52
C ALA A 639 -3.63 -52.14 -14.17
N THR A 640 -2.96 -51.04 -13.83
CA THR A 640 -1.61 -50.72 -14.34
C THR A 640 -0.55 -51.70 -13.82
N ILE A 641 -0.64 -52.12 -12.54
CA ILE A 641 0.24 -53.16 -11.97
C ILE A 641 0.06 -54.49 -12.73
N SER A 642 -1.18 -54.94 -12.91
CA SER A 642 -1.48 -56.24 -13.53
C SER A 642 -1.12 -56.28 -15.01
N SER A 643 -1.50 -55.27 -15.79
CA SER A 643 -1.24 -55.20 -17.24
C SER A 643 0.24 -55.08 -17.59
N ASN A 644 1.05 -54.45 -16.73
CA ASN A 644 2.49 -54.32 -16.94
C ASN A 644 3.31 -55.35 -16.18
N GLY A 645 2.69 -56.29 -15.46
CA GLY A 645 3.39 -57.30 -14.66
C GLY A 645 4.43 -56.68 -13.70
N LEU A 646 4.04 -55.64 -12.96
CA LEU A 646 4.92 -55.00 -11.98
C LEU A 646 5.08 -55.89 -10.72
N VAL A 647 6.28 -55.89 -10.13
CA VAL A 647 6.61 -56.64 -8.91
C VAL A 647 5.85 -56.05 -7.70
N GLN A 648 5.57 -56.88 -6.69
CA GLN A 648 4.70 -56.58 -5.54
C GLN A 648 5.25 -55.55 -4.51
N GLN A 649 5.81 -54.43 -4.96
CA GLN A 649 6.35 -53.41 -4.06
C GLN A 649 5.26 -52.64 -3.30
N TRP A 650 4.07 -52.48 -3.89
CA TRP A 650 2.99 -51.67 -3.31
C TRP A 650 1.94 -52.46 -2.50
N ASN A 651 2.28 -53.65 -1.97
CA ASN A 651 1.33 -54.45 -1.19
C ASN A 651 0.79 -53.71 0.05
N LEU A 652 1.66 -52.99 0.76
CA LEU A 652 1.29 -52.26 1.96
C LEU A 652 0.31 -51.13 1.65
N GLN A 653 0.62 -50.30 0.65
CA GLN A 653 -0.23 -49.21 0.18
C GLN A 653 -1.58 -49.74 -0.33
N ARG A 654 -1.59 -50.85 -1.08
CA ARG A 654 -2.84 -51.48 -1.53
C ARG A 654 -3.73 -51.93 -0.38
N ASN A 655 -3.14 -52.51 0.66
CA ASN A 655 -3.89 -52.95 1.85
C ASN A 655 -4.44 -51.76 2.65
N ASN A 656 -3.67 -50.67 2.77
CA ASN A 656 -4.12 -49.45 3.44
C ASN A 656 -5.27 -48.78 2.67
N LEU A 657 -5.13 -48.62 1.35
CA LEU A 657 -6.19 -48.08 0.49
C LEU A 657 -7.47 -48.92 0.52
N ALA A 658 -7.36 -50.26 0.54
CA ALA A 658 -8.53 -51.14 0.67
C ALA A 658 -9.22 -50.99 2.04
N LYS A 659 -8.45 -50.77 3.13
CA LYS A 659 -9.01 -50.47 4.46
C LYS A 659 -9.70 -49.11 4.49
N LEU A 660 -9.09 -48.08 3.91
CA LEU A 660 -9.70 -46.75 3.81
C LEU A 660 -11.01 -46.80 3.00
N GLN A 661 -10.99 -47.46 1.85
CA GLN A 661 -12.17 -47.66 1.00
C GLN A 661 -13.31 -48.37 1.74
N SER A 662 -13.02 -49.48 2.44
CA SER A 662 -14.03 -50.22 3.19
C SER A 662 -14.57 -49.42 4.38
N SER A 663 -13.71 -48.69 5.09
CA SER A 663 -14.11 -47.82 6.20
C SER A 663 -15.03 -46.68 5.73
N LEU A 664 -14.68 -46.01 4.63
CA LEU A 664 -15.52 -44.97 4.02
C LEU A 664 -16.88 -45.53 3.57
N ARG A 665 -16.89 -46.70 2.91
CA ARG A 665 -18.14 -47.36 2.51
C ARG A 665 -19.04 -47.68 3.71
N GLN A 666 -18.46 -48.08 4.84
CA GLN A 666 -19.22 -48.29 6.07
C GLN A 666 -19.78 -46.98 6.62
N LEU A 667 -18.98 -45.91 6.66
CA LEU A 667 -19.42 -44.59 7.12
C LEU A 667 -20.56 -44.00 6.27
N PHE A 668 -20.54 -44.21 4.95
CA PHE A 668 -21.63 -43.77 4.06
C PHE A 668 -22.89 -44.67 4.14
N ALA A 669 -22.76 -45.91 4.61
CA ALA A 669 -23.87 -46.84 4.71
C ALA A 669 -24.76 -46.62 5.96
N GLU A 670 -24.21 -46.04 7.02
CA GLU A 670 -24.89 -45.89 8.32
C GLU A 670 -25.06 -44.41 8.72
N PRO A 671 -26.15 -43.74 8.27
CA PRO A 671 -26.52 -42.44 8.82
C PRO A 671 -26.96 -42.58 10.30
N PRO A 672 -26.83 -41.53 11.14
CA PRO A 672 -26.51 -40.15 10.79
C PRO A 672 -25.00 -39.90 10.58
N TYR A 673 -24.69 -39.17 9.52
CA TYR A 673 -23.35 -38.87 9.06
C TYR A 673 -22.61 -37.91 9.99
N ASP A 674 -21.37 -38.28 10.29
CA ASP A 674 -20.40 -37.40 10.91
C ASP A 674 -19.59 -36.69 9.81
N MET A 675 -20.10 -35.56 9.30
CA MET A 675 -19.50 -34.92 8.13
C MET A 675 -18.03 -34.57 8.29
N LYS A 676 -17.59 -34.16 9.48
CA LYS A 676 -16.17 -33.88 9.74
C LYS A 676 -15.30 -35.11 9.53
N LEU A 677 -15.71 -36.26 10.06
CA LEU A 677 -14.98 -37.52 9.91
C LEU A 677 -14.99 -38.01 8.46
N ILE A 678 -16.14 -37.91 7.78
CA ILE A 678 -16.29 -38.35 6.39
C ILE A 678 -15.38 -37.52 5.47
N SER A 679 -15.40 -36.19 5.57
CA SER A 679 -14.56 -35.33 4.74
C SER A 679 -13.07 -35.57 4.98
N GLU A 680 -12.64 -35.73 6.24
CA GLU A 680 -11.24 -35.98 6.57
C GLU A 680 -10.76 -37.33 6.02
N MET A 681 -11.58 -38.38 6.12
CA MET A 681 -11.25 -39.69 5.55
C MET A 681 -11.33 -39.73 4.02
N SER A 682 -12.27 -39.00 3.40
CA SER A 682 -12.38 -38.89 1.95
C SER A 682 -11.15 -38.20 1.36
N GLN A 683 -10.71 -37.08 1.95
CA GLN A 683 -9.50 -36.39 1.52
C GLN A 683 -8.26 -37.29 1.65
N GLN A 684 -8.09 -37.95 2.79
CA GLN A 684 -6.97 -38.89 2.98
C GLN A 684 -6.98 -40.00 1.91
N PHE A 685 -8.15 -40.51 1.56
CA PHE A 685 -8.28 -41.56 0.56
C PHE A 685 -7.94 -41.06 -0.85
N VAL A 686 -8.36 -39.85 -1.23
CA VAL A 686 -7.96 -39.20 -2.50
C VAL A 686 -6.44 -39.05 -2.56
N ASP A 687 -5.84 -38.43 -1.56
CA ASP A 687 -4.40 -38.15 -1.53
C ASP A 687 -3.57 -39.43 -1.64
N GLU A 688 -3.93 -40.47 -0.89
CA GLU A 688 -3.24 -41.75 -0.93
C GLU A 688 -3.46 -42.49 -2.26
N ALA A 689 -4.66 -42.42 -2.85
CA ALA A 689 -4.99 -43.11 -4.10
C ALA A 689 -4.30 -42.47 -5.31
N GLU A 690 -4.26 -41.14 -5.38
CA GLU A 690 -3.58 -40.41 -6.45
C GLU A 690 -2.07 -40.60 -6.37
N ARG A 691 -1.49 -40.52 -5.17
CA ARG A 691 -0.07 -40.81 -4.96
C ARG A 691 0.28 -42.23 -5.40
N PHE A 692 -0.53 -43.22 -5.00
CA PHE A 692 -0.36 -44.61 -5.40
C PHE A 692 -0.41 -44.77 -6.93
N LEU A 693 -1.40 -44.16 -7.59
CA LEU A 693 -1.53 -44.20 -9.04
C LEU A 693 -0.30 -43.60 -9.74
N SER A 694 0.15 -42.43 -9.30
CA SER A 694 1.31 -41.73 -9.86
C SER A 694 2.60 -42.55 -9.75
N GLU A 695 2.87 -43.13 -8.57
CA GLU A 695 4.04 -43.99 -8.35
C GLU A 695 4.01 -45.24 -9.25
N VAL A 696 2.84 -45.86 -9.41
CA VAL A 696 2.64 -47.05 -10.25
C VAL A 696 2.79 -46.73 -11.74
N GLU A 697 2.18 -45.64 -12.23
CA GLU A 697 2.29 -45.23 -13.63
C GLU A 697 3.73 -44.90 -13.99
N ARG A 698 4.45 -44.19 -13.11
CA ARG A 698 5.87 -43.90 -13.28
C ARG A 698 6.69 -45.19 -13.37
N ALA A 699 6.43 -46.16 -12.50
CA ALA A 699 7.11 -47.47 -12.54
C ALA A 699 6.82 -48.24 -13.83
N ALA A 700 5.56 -48.23 -14.31
CA ALA A 700 5.19 -48.85 -15.57
C ALA A 700 5.91 -48.22 -16.78
N ILE A 701 6.05 -46.89 -16.79
CA ILE A 701 6.80 -46.18 -17.82
C ILE A 701 8.28 -46.59 -17.79
N TYR A 702 8.92 -46.60 -16.62
CA TYR A 702 10.32 -47.02 -16.51
C TYR A 702 10.52 -48.46 -16.97
N LYS A 703 9.63 -49.38 -16.57
CA LYS A 703 9.70 -50.78 -17.00
C LYS A 703 9.61 -50.90 -18.52
N ARG A 704 8.58 -50.31 -19.15
CA ARG A 704 8.40 -50.38 -20.61
C ARG A 704 9.57 -49.78 -21.39
N ASN A 705 10.09 -48.66 -20.91
CA ASN A 705 11.24 -48.02 -21.55
C ASN A 705 12.50 -48.89 -21.40
N ALA A 706 12.75 -49.44 -20.22
CA ALA A 706 13.86 -50.34 -19.98
C ALA A 706 13.77 -51.62 -20.83
N GLU A 707 12.61 -52.27 -20.90
CA GLU A 707 12.40 -53.47 -21.74
C GLU A 707 12.71 -53.17 -23.22
N ARG A 708 12.20 -52.05 -23.74
CA ARG A 708 12.49 -51.62 -25.12
C ARG A 708 13.98 -51.37 -25.34
N GLU A 709 14.65 -50.69 -24.41
CA GLU A 709 16.09 -50.43 -24.52
C GLU A 709 16.92 -51.71 -24.43
N ILE A 710 16.54 -52.64 -23.55
CA ILE A 710 17.21 -53.94 -23.41
C ILE A 710 17.07 -54.76 -24.70
N GLU A 711 15.86 -54.88 -25.26
CA GLU A 711 15.63 -55.61 -26.52
C GLU A 711 16.41 -55.00 -27.70
N GLN A 712 16.47 -53.67 -27.77
CA GLN A 712 17.27 -52.96 -28.77
C GLN A 712 18.78 -53.19 -28.57
N ALA A 713 19.26 -53.12 -27.32
CA ALA A 713 20.64 -53.36 -26.99
C ALA A 713 21.04 -54.82 -27.28
N GLU A 714 20.18 -55.79 -26.99
CA GLU A 714 20.40 -57.21 -27.23
C GLU A 714 20.48 -57.55 -28.73
N SER A 715 19.49 -57.12 -29.51
CA SER A 715 19.49 -57.33 -30.97
C SER A 715 20.71 -56.69 -31.65
N ARG A 716 21.09 -55.48 -31.21
CA ARG A 716 22.30 -54.81 -31.69
C ARG A 716 23.58 -55.51 -31.21
N PHE A 717 23.62 -55.97 -29.96
CA PHE A 717 24.78 -56.67 -29.42
C PHE A 717 25.09 -57.92 -30.24
N TYR A 718 24.10 -58.81 -30.45
CA TYR A 718 24.32 -60.06 -31.18
C TYR A 718 24.66 -59.83 -32.66
N SER A 719 24.01 -58.86 -33.31
CA SER A 719 24.34 -58.50 -34.70
C SER A 719 25.75 -57.93 -34.84
N VAL A 720 26.17 -57.03 -33.93
CA VAL A 720 27.53 -56.47 -33.90
C VAL A 720 28.56 -57.55 -33.52
N GLN A 721 28.26 -58.40 -32.56
CA GLN A 721 29.16 -59.47 -32.11
C GLN A 721 29.41 -60.50 -33.22
N ALA A 722 28.38 -60.90 -33.97
CA ALA A 722 28.50 -61.86 -35.06
C ALA A 722 29.45 -61.37 -36.18
N ARG A 723 29.39 -60.08 -36.53
CA ARG A 723 30.33 -59.46 -37.49
C ARG A 723 31.71 -59.21 -36.88
N ALA A 724 31.75 -58.74 -35.64
CA ALA A 724 32.97 -58.27 -34.99
C ALA A 724 33.89 -59.39 -34.52
N ARG A 725 33.36 -60.58 -34.19
CA ARG A 725 34.14 -61.72 -33.68
C ARG A 725 35.26 -62.20 -34.62
N ARG A 726 35.15 -61.93 -35.93
CA ARG A 726 36.18 -62.26 -36.92
C ARG A 726 37.31 -61.22 -37.00
N LYS A 727 37.13 -60.03 -36.41
CA LYS A 727 38.00 -58.86 -36.62
C LYS A 727 38.56 -58.24 -35.34
N ILE A 728 37.86 -58.34 -34.20
CA ILE A 728 38.28 -57.81 -32.91
C ILE A 728 38.09 -58.83 -31.78
N ASN A 729 38.78 -58.65 -30.66
CA ASN A 729 38.57 -59.44 -29.45
C ASN A 729 37.28 -59.03 -28.73
N VAL A 730 36.21 -59.78 -28.95
CA VAL A 730 34.87 -59.50 -28.39
C VAL A 730 34.69 -60.00 -26.94
N ASN A 731 35.66 -60.73 -26.36
CA ASN A 731 35.46 -61.40 -25.07
C ASN A 731 35.28 -60.43 -23.90
N SER A 732 36.00 -59.29 -23.90
CA SER A 732 35.87 -58.26 -22.85
C SER A 732 34.47 -57.63 -22.85
N TYR A 733 33.97 -57.23 -24.03
CA TYR A 733 32.63 -56.67 -24.20
C TYR A 733 31.53 -57.69 -23.86
N SER A 734 31.73 -58.96 -24.21
CA SER A 734 30.78 -60.04 -23.90
C SER A 734 30.68 -60.31 -22.40
N SER A 735 31.81 -60.26 -21.68
CA SER A 735 31.83 -60.39 -20.22
C SER A 735 31.09 -59.22 -19.54
N GLN A 736 31.39 -57.98 -19.92
CA GLN A 736 30.72 -56.79 -19.37
C GLN A 736 29.21 -56.78 -19.67
N TYR A 737 28.83 -57.12 -20.90
CA TYR A 737 27.42 -57.27 -21.29
C TYR A 737 26.70 -58.34 -20.46
N SER A 738 27.34 -59.49 -20.23
CA SER A 738 26.77 -60.57 -19.40
C SER A 738 26.60 -60.17 -17.92
N SER A 739 27.55 -59.39 -17.37
CA SER A 739 27.47 -58.90 -16.00
C SER A 739 26.32 -57.92 -15.81
N ILE A 740 26.19 -56.92 -16.70
CA ILE A 740 25.15 -55.90 -16.60
C ILE A 740 23.77 -56.49 -16.92
N SER A 741 23.68 -57.44 -17.86
CA SER A 741 22.41 -58.15 -18.11
C SER A 741 21.96 -59.00 -16.92
N SER A 742 22.89 -59.65 -16.20
CA SER A 742 22.57 -60.33 -14.95
C SER A 742 22.10 -59.37 -13.85
N GLU A 743 22.74 -58.20 -13.74
CA GLU A 743 22.34 -57.14 -12.80
C GLU A 743 20.94 -56.60 -13.13
N ILE A 744 20.66 -56.34 -14.41
CA ILE A 744 19.34 -55.94 -14.92
C ILE A 744 18.28 -56.98 -14.57
N ALA A 745 18.56 -58.28 -14.76
CA ALA A 745 17.63 -59.35 -14.42
C ALA A 745 17.30 -59.37 -12.91
N GLN A 746 18.31 -59.15 -12.06
CA GLN A 746 18.12 -59.06 -10.60
C GLN A 746 17.30 -57.82 -10.21
N LEU A 747 17.61 -56.66 -10.77
CA LEU A 747 16.88 -55.41 -10.50
C LEU A 747 15.43 -55.46 -11.02
N MET A 748 15.18 -56.13 -12.15
CA MET A 748 13.84 -56.39 -12.68
C MET A 748 13.02 -57.28 -11.75
N GLN A 749 13.63 -58.30 -11.14
CA GLN A 749 12.97 -59.15 -10.13
C GLN A 749 12.70 -58.41 -8.82
N GLN A 750 13.55 -57.45 -8.45
CA GLN A 750 13.36 -56.61 -7.26
C GLN A 750 12.34 -55.48 -7.48
N GLY A 751 11.94 -55.22 -8.73
CA GLY A 751 11.05 -54.11 -9.09
C GLY A 751 11.74 -52.74 -9.11
N ALA A 752 13.07 -52.69 -9.11
CA ALA A 752 13.84 -51.45 -9.10
C ALA A 752 13.93 -50.82 -10.51
N TYR A 753 12.77 -50.58 -11.15
CA TYR A 753 12.67 -50.25 -12.58
C TYR A 753 13.44 -49.00 -13.02
N GLU A 754 13.60 -48.01 -12.14
CA GLU A 754 14.41 -46.84 -12.43
C GLU A 754 15.90 -47.21 -12.56
N GLN A 755 16.40 -48.11 -11.71
CA GLN A 755 17.77 -48.59 -11.78
C GLN A 755 17.97 -49.51 -12.99
N VAL A 756 16.96 -50.33 -13.33
CA VAL A 756 16.95 -51.13 -14.57
C VAL A 756 17.12 -50.24 -15.80
N ALA A 757 16.36 -49.14 -15.90
CA ALA A 757 16.47 -48.21 -17.03
C ALA A 757 17.89 -47.63 -17.16
N ARG A 758 18.53 -47.26 -16.04
CA ARG A 758 19.92 -46.78 -16.04
C ARG A 758 20.90 -47.87 -16.49
N SER A 759 20.73 -49.10 -16.03
CA SER A 759 21.59 -50.23 -16.44
C SER A 759 21.37 -50.66 -17.89
N ALA A 760 20.14 -50.54 -18.41
CA ALA A 760 19.83 -50.76 -19.83
C ALA A 760 20.55 -49.76 -20.74
N ALA A 761 20.62 -48.48 -20.34
CA ALA A 761 21.40 -47.48 -21.06
C ALA A 761 22.91 -47.83 -21.09
N MET A 762 23.45 -48.40 -20.00
CA MET A 762 24.85 -48.88 -19.97
C MET A 762 25.11 -50.01 -20.98
N LEU A 763 24.16 -50.94 -21.16
CA LEU A 763 24.26 -51.98 -22.20
C LEU A 763 24.38 -51.36 -23.60
N THR A 764 23.57 -50.34 -23.90
CA THR A 764 23.63 -49.63 -25.17
C THR A 764 24.99 -48.95 -25.38
N GLY A 765 25.59 -48.41 -24.32
CA GLY A 765 26.95 -47.86 -24.35
C GLY A 765 28.01 -48.89 -24.74
N ILE A 766 27.95 -50.09 -24.15
CA ILE A 766 28.88 -51.20 -24.47
C ILE A 766 28.72 -51.66 -25.92
N VAL A 767 27.48 -51.80 -26.40
CA VAL A 767 27.20 -52.16 -27.79
C VAL A 767 27.77 -51.12 -28.76
N THR A 768 27.64 -49.84 -28.42
CA THR A 768 28.15 -48.73 -29.23
C THR A 768 29.68 -48.73 -29.27
N ALA A 769 30.33 -48.91 -28.11
CA ALA A 769 31.78 -49.02 -28.02
C ALA A 769 32.33 -50.22 -28.80
N MET A 770 31.67 -51.38 -28.72
CA MET A 770 32.03 -52.57 -29.50
C MET A 770 31.88 -52.32 -31.00
N ASN A 771 30.83 -51.60 -31.41
CA ASN A 771 30.64 -51.26 -32.82
C ASN A 771 31.71 -50.29 -33.33
N GLN A 772 32.05 -49.27 -32.55
CA GLN A 772 33.11 -48.32 -32.90
C GLN A 772 34.46 -49.01 -33.05
N ALA A 773 34.81 -49.92 -32.12
CA ALA A 773 36.03 -50.72 -32.20
C ALA A 773 36.07 -51.62 -33.46
N TYR A 774 34.92 -52.16 -33.87
CA TYR A 774 34.81 -52.90 -35.13
C TYR A 774 34.98 -51.99 -36.36
N ASP A 775 34.30 -50.84 -36.39
CA ASP A 775 34.38 -49.88 -37.49
C ASP A 775 35.80 -49.29 -37.64
N GLU A 776 36.55 -49.16 -36.54
CA GLU A 776 37.97 -48.79 -36.55
C GLU A 776 38.85 -49.90 -37.13
N ALA A 777 38.63 -51.15 -36.75
CA ALA A 777 39.36 -52.30 -37.31
C ALA A 777 39.13 -52.44 -38.83
N ILE A 778 37.90 -52.23 -39.30
CA ILE A 778 37.58 -52.22 -40.75
C ILE A 778 38.22 -51.03 -41.46
N ARG A 779 38.20 -49.82 -40.87
CA ARG A 779 38.86 -48.64 -41.45
C ARG A 779 40.39 -48.80 -41.55
N GLU A 780 41.00 -49.53 -40.62
CA GLU A 780 42.42 -49.86 -40.67
C GLU A 780 42.72 -50.87 -41.78
N GLU A 781 41.86 -51.88 -41.97
CA GLU A 781 41.97 -52.85 -43.07
C GLU A 781 41.74 -52.20 -44.44
N GLN A 782 40.76 -51.31 -44.57
CA GLN A 782 40.54 -50.51 -45.78
C GLN A 782 41.71 -49.55 -46.06
N ARG A 783 42.35 -48.98 -45.02
CA ARG A 783 43.60 -48.22 -45.20
C ARG A 783 44.74 -49.10 -45.69
N GLN A 784 44.86 -50.35 -45.22
CA GLN A 784 45.84 -51.31 -45.71
C GLN A 784 45.53 -51.83 -47.13
N GLU A 785 44.25 -51.99 -47.49
CA GLU A 785 43.81 -52.33 -48.86
C GLU A 785 43.94 -51.14 -49.82
N GLN A 786 43.69 -49.90 -49.37
CA GLN A 786 43.97 -48.70 -50.15
C GLN A 786 45.47 -48.52 -50.38
N LEU A 787 46.32 -48.88 -49.43
CA LEU A 787 47.78 -48.95 -49.62
C LEU A 787 48.22 -50.09 -50.56
N ARG A 788 47.39 -51.14 -50.75
CA ARG A 788 47.62 -52.20 -51.75
C ARG A 788 47.06 -51.87 -53.14
N ASN A 789 45.95 -51.14 -53.22
CA ASN A 789 45.30 -50.74 -54.48
C ASN A 789 45.75 -49.37 -55.01
N SER A 790 46.54 -48.60 -54.26
CA SER A 790 47.18 -47.36 -54.72
C SER A 790 48.38 -47.56 -55.64
N SER A 791 48.39 -48.65 -56.43
CA SER A 791 49.31 -48.84 -57.56
C SER A 791 48.62 -48.73 -58.93
N HIS A 792 47.29 -48.62 -59.01
CA HIS A 792 46.62 -48.40 -60.30
C HIS A 792 45.41 -47.47 -60.20
N SER A 793 45.46 -46.45 -61.06
CA SER A 793 44.34 -45.73 -61.67
C SER A 793 43.83 -44.45 -61.00
N SER A 794 43.96 -43.41 -61.83
CA SER A 794 43.43 -42.06 -61.82
C SER A 794 41.90 -41.95 -61.92
N GLY A 795 41.37 -40.86 -61.38
CA GLY A 795 40.33 -40.04 -62.03
C GLY A 795 38.89 -40.24 -61.54
N GLY A 796 38.19 -39.13 -61.29
CA GLY A 796 36.72 -39.08 -61.35
C GLY A 796 36.02 -38.32 -60.23
N SER A 797 35.66 -37.08 -60.53
CA SER A 797 34.68 -36.21 -59.85
C SER A 797 33.25 -36.77 -59.77
N SER A 798 32.45 -36.39 -58.74
CA SER A 798 31.10 -35.79 -58.90
C SER A 798 30.12 -35.89 -57.68
N TRP A 799 29.80 -34.73 -57.07
CA TRP A 799 28.48 -34.15 -56.68
C TRP A 799 27.44 -34.79 -55.71
N ARG A 800 26.82 -33.86 -54.93
CA ARG A 800 25.40 -33.77 -54.43
C ARG A 800 25.02 -34.51 -53.12
N ASN A 801 24.13 -34.04 -52.22
CA ASN A 801 23.29 -32.83 -52.06
C ASN A 801 22.61 -32.84 -50.65
N SER A 802 22.10 -31.67 -50.20
CA SER A 802 20.89 -31.48 -49.32
C SER A 802 21.01 -31.81 -47.82
N SER A 803 20.44 -31.12 -46.81
CA SER A 803 19.39 -30.08 -46.73
C SER A 803 19.34 -29.47 -45.30
N ASN A 804 18.89 -28.20 -45.20
CA ASN A 804 17.98 -27.56 -44.23
C ASN A 804 18.03 -27.91 -42.72
N SER A 805 18.27 -26.96 -41.81
CA SER A 805 17.44 -25.83 -41.33
C SER A 805 16.65 -26.14 -40.05
N SER A 806 16.98 -25.41 -38.98
CA SER A 806 16.11 -24.91 -37.89
C SER A 806 17.08 -24.47 -36.78
N GLY A 807 17.03 -23.27 -36.24
CA GLY A 807 15.85 -22.50 -35.86
C GLY A 807 15.93 -22.40 -34.35
N GLY A 808 16.58 -21.34 -33.84
CA GLY A 808 16.61 -21.05 -32.41
C GLY A 808 15.27 -20.52 -31.92
N SER A 809 14.96 -20.74 -30.65
CA SER A 809 14.10 -19.84 -29.87
C SER A 809 14.45 -19.98 -28.39
N ASN A 810 14.89 -18.87 -27.81
CA ASN A 810 14.87 -18.62 -26.37
C ASN A 810 13.42 -18.65 -25.89
N TRP A 811 13.19 -19.21 -24.70
CA TRP A 811 12.00 -18.96 -23.89
C TRP A 811 12.33 -17.87 -22.88
N ASN A 812 11.63 -16.74 -22.97
CA ASN A 812 11.63 -15.68 -21.97
C ASN A 812 10.35 -15.86 -21.13
N ASN A 813 10.49 -15.92 -19.81
CA ASN A 813 9.43 -16.16 -18.85
C ASN A 813 8.89 -14.79 -18.36
N ASN A 814 7.58 -14.55 -18.45
CA ASN A 814 6.94 -13.28 -18.09
C ASN A 814 6.14 -13.43 -16.78
N ASN A 815 6.28 -12.47 -15.86
CA ASN A 815 5.36 -12.27 -14.73
C ASN A 815 4.19 -11.40 -15.21
N ASN A 816 2.94 -11.78 -14.92
CA ASN A 816 1.74 -11.07 -15.36
C ASN A 816 1.11 -10.28 -14.19
N ASN A 817 1.32 -8.96 -14.14
CA ASN A 817 0.42 -8.01 -13.47
C ASN A 817 -0.34 -7.22 -14.54
N SER A 818 -1.61 -6.92 -14.27
CA SER A 818 -2.38 -5.97 -15.08
C SER A 818 -2.06 -4.56 -14.60
N SER A 819 -1.65 -3.69 -15.52
CA SER A 819 -1.36 -2.28 -15.25
C SER A 819 -1.98 -1.40 -16.33
N GLY A 820 -2.61 -0.30 -15.92
CA GLY A 820 -3.13 0.69 -16.84
C GLY A 820 -3.29 2.03 -16.14
N GLY A 821 -2.99 3.09 -16.88
CA GLY A 821 -2.81 4.41 -16.31
C GLY A 821 -2.72 5.49 -17.36
N SER A 822 -3.05 6.71 -16.93
CA SER A 822 -3.21 7.86 -17.82
C SER A 822 -2.71 9.15 -17.18
N ASN A 823 -2.45 10.15 -18.02
CA ASN A 823 -1.98 11.46 -17.57
C ASN A 823 -3.17 12.42 -17.38
N TRP A 824 -3.13 13.28 -16.38
CA TRP A 824 -4.17 14.30 -16.13
C TRP A 824 -3.76 15.74 -16.44
#